data_AF-A0A8H4S5T6-F1
#
_entry.id   AF-A0A8H4S5T6-F1
#
_cell.length_a   1.000
_cell.length_b   1.000
_cell.length_c   1.000
_cell.angle_alpha   90.00
_cell.angle_beta   90.00
_cell.angle_gamma   90.00
#
_symmetry.space_group_name_H-M   'P 1'
#
loop_
_entity.id
_entity.type
_entity.pdbx_description
1 polymer ?
#
loop_
_entity_poly.entity_id
_entity_poly.type
_entity_poly.pdbx_seq_one_letter_code
_entity_poly.pdbx_strand_id
1 'polypeptide(L)'
;MRLTLFTHKGSLLPINEYRSHQNKLQIESTVHNPSGQRKHPSWHLPKPPGSSAPSSNINSPILPPNGGPLLSAQFTDLNPRSSPAPSAQGDGRAKRNKRDSRKKREAKGLDTETAPPPKKRATAAPSTALPSSKLSILRPLLLAEPHASDRYPPQPRQLNRVSRKTSDVLGQSWDFYEVVDKLTNKNGFRYSYAIADPGFPHIKYRQTDVRPYHTRFSFEDSPAAISFSENATAVTTSDAWHTARANVCAREGTYYYEARVISGIVNDPQAPQNGRSTTSPRGHVRIGFARREADLDVNVGVDCYGYGIRDVNGEVVNRMRCEFFFPKGEAINEGDVIGMLITLPPLSLHKKIVEGTYDPADNNPSQPVATNIIRDRIPFHYKSDFCWQQSNVFSTKHLRDYAFNLKETPTFGPPSPLNSEDATLRTLPGSSITILKNGVQMGTPFKELYAFLPPASRLANGTNNLGIGERENADDGLIGYYPAVSCYGGGAVECRFEGPWWAGPPEKTETGEPVRAMGERFNDQIAEDVMADIVDEVEAMFTWGGIDGDVINNNTELDGAGVVGGAEVLKGGVSAALDSTLAHTLGTAGASDSAANSNRETPAAGDVGNHGLEDAMSVGTAGTPNIEVQGDGDVEMT
;
A
#
# COMPACT_ATOMS: atom_id res chain seq x y z
N MET A 1 13.52 -45.94 3.36
CA MET A 1 14.96 -46.20 3.58
C MET A 1 15.48 -45.16 4.57
N ARG A 2 16.16 -45.60 5.65
CA ARG A 2 16.74 -44.72 6.66
C ARG A 2 17.95 -43.99 6.08
N LEU A 3 17.95 -42.65 6.15
CA LEU A 3 19.09 -41.83 5.76
C LEU A 3 20.00 -41.66 6.97
N THR A 4 21.19 -42.26 6.91
CA THR A 4 22.23 -42.20 7.94
C THR A 4 23.10 -40.96 7.68
N LEU A 5 23.03 -39.94 8.53
CA LEU A 5 23.98 -38.82 8.50
C LEU A 5 25.33 -39.26 9.08
N PHE A 6 26.39 -39.12 8.30
CA PHE A 6 27.77 -39.21 8.77
C PHE A 6 28.13 -37.93 9.53
N THR A 7 28.33 -38.04 10.84
CA THR A 7 28.94 -36.99 11.66
C THR A 7 30.46 -37.17 11.67
N HIS A 8 31.21 -36.20 11.15
CA HIS A 8 32.66 -36.14 11.37
C HIS A 8 32.95 -35.31 12.63
N LYS A 9 33.67 -35.94 13.57
CA LYS A 9 34.11 -35.37 14.84
C LYS A 9 35.10 -34.22 14.62
N GLY A 10 34.91 -33.14 15.39
CA GLY A 10 35.89 -32.08 15.63
C GLY A 10 35.63 -31.48 17.02
N SER A 11 36.60 -31.67 17.90
CA SER A 11 36.72 -31.34 19.33
C SER A 11 36.00 -30.07 19.86
N LEU A 12 35.28 -30.27 20.98
CA LEU A 12 34.87 -29.26 21.96
C LEU A 12 35.97 -29.00 23.00
N LEU A 13 36.21 -27.73 23.34
CA LEU A 13 36.56 -27.31 24.70
C LEU A 13 35.88 -25.94 25.01
N PRO A 14 35.38 -25.72 26.24
CA PRO A 14 34.56 -24.56 26.62
C PRO A 14 35.40 -23.46 27.29
N ILE A 15 34.98 -22.20 27.16
CA ILE A 15 35.45 -21.11 28.04
C ILE A 15 34.25 -20.34 28.57
N ASN A 16 34.11 -20.41 29.89
CA ASN A 16 33.22 -19.67 30.75
C ASN A 16 33.85 -18.33 31.15
N GLU A 17 32.99 -17.37 31.55
CA GLU A 17 33.28 -16.23 32.43
C GLU A 17 34.18 -15.09 31.92
N TYR A 18 33.55 -13.94 31.64
CA TYR A 18 34.12 -12.64 32.01
C TYR A 18 33.02 -11.71 32.52
N ARG A 19 32.86 -11.66 33.84
CA ARG A 19 32.13 -10.64 34.59
C ARG A 19 32.99 -10.24 35.78
N SER A 20 33.11 -8.93 36.01
CA SER A 20 33.53 -8.23 37.23
C SER A 20 34.98 -7.76 37.36
N HIS A 21 35.07 -6.57 37.99
CA HIS A 21 36.21 -5.83 38.60
C HIS A 21 36.98 -4.85 37.70
N GLN A 22 37.15 -3.55 38.02
CA GLN A 22 36.93 -2.73 39.24
C GLN A 22 36.81 -1.25 38.80
N ASN A 23 35.86 -0.43 39.28
CA ASN A 23 35.71 0.25 40.59
C ASN A 23 36.45 1.61 40.76
N LYS A 24 35.67 2.55 41.33
CA LYS A 24 36.03 3.73 42.14
C LYS A 24 36.62 4.97 41.48
N LEU A 25 35.82 6.04 41.47
CA LEU A 25 36.19 7.33 42.07
C LEU A 25 34.90 8.08 42.47
N GLN A 26 34.66 8.16 43.78
CA GLN A 26 33.69 9.06 44.42
C GLN A 26 34.34 9.54 45.72
N ILE A 27 34.55 10.86 45.84
CA ILE A 27 34.84 11.64 47.06
C ILE A 27 34.20 13.03 46.78
N GLU A 28 33.07 13.37 47.42
CA GLU A 28 32.92 14.38 48.51
C GLU A 28 33.67 15.70 48.23
N SER A 29 33.15 16.92 48.32
CA SER A 29 32.20 17.59 49.21
C SER A 29 31.99 19.01 48.60
N THR A 30 30.92 19.78 48.80
CA THR A 30 30.72 20.65 49.97
C THR A 30 29.45 21.50 49.77
N VAL A 31 28.70 21.62 50.86
CA VAL A 31 27.53 22.46 51.13
C VAL A 31 27.87 23.95 51.06
N HIS A 32 27.02 24.80 50.48
CA HIS A 32 26.74 26.15 51.02
C HIS A 32 25.40 26.72 50.52
N ASN A 33 24.50 26.93 51.48
CA ASN A 33 23.33 27.79 51.41
C ASN A 33 23.77 29.18 51.91
N PRO A 34 23.18 30.29 51.43
CA PRO A 34 22.48 31.10 52.42
C PRO A 34 21.17 31.72 51.95
N SER A 35 20.26 31.75 52.93
CA SER A 35 19.06 32.56 53.05
C SER A 35 19.27 34.06 52.86
N GLY A 36 18.28 34.74 52.26
CA GLY A 36 18.14 36.19 52.31
C GLY A 36 16.73 36.66 51.93
N GLN A 37 15.88 36.86 52.94
CA GLN A 37 14.62 37.61 52.82
C GLN A 37 14.86 39.08 52.44
N ARG A 38 13.95 39.71 51.67
CA ARG A 38 13.25 40.98 52.04
C ARG A 38 12.30 41.50 50.93
N LYS A 39 11.03 41.67 51.34
CA LYS A 39 10.10 42.83 51.21
C LYS A 39 9.50 43.23 49.83
N HIS A 40 8.16 43.26 49.84
CA HIS A 40 7.21 43.95 48.94
C HIS A 40 7.43 45.47 48.86
N PRO A 41 6.82 46.15 47.85
CA PRO A 41 5.56 46.84 48.14
C PRO A 41 4.47 46.71 47.05
N SER A 42 3.23 46.88 47.53
CA SER A 42 1.94 46.96 46.85
C SER A 42 1.67 48.32 46.18
N TRP A 43 0.90 48.34 45.08
CA TRP A 43 0.05 49.49 44.71
C TRP A 43 -1.29 49.03 44.11
N HIS A 44 -2.32 49.83 44.38
CA HIS A 44 -3.75 49.56 44.26
C HIS A 44 -4.36 49.84 42.86
N LEU A 45 -5.51 49.19 42.66
CA LEU A 45 -6.57 49.28 41.63
C LEU A 45 -7.01 50.69 41.18
N PRO A 46 -7.72 50.80 40.01
CA PRO A 46 -9.20 50.82 40.01
C PRO A 46 -9.90 50.00 38.89
N LYS A 47 -11.06 49.39 39.22
CA LYS A 47 -12.20 48.99 38.35
C LYS A 47 -13.17 50.21 38.17
N PRO A 48 -14.38 50.19 37.52
CA PRO A 48 -15.22 49.15 36.86
C PRO A 48 -15.83 49.69 35.50
N PRO A 49 -17.03 49.33 34.96
CA PRO A 49 -18.04 48.25 35.18
C PRO A 49 -18.32 47.43 33.87
N GLY A 50 -19.13 46.37 33.72
CA GLY A 50 -20.21 45.72 34.45
C GLY A 50 -21.31 45.30 33.43
N SER A 51 -22.01 44.18 33.68
CA SER A 51 -23.21 43.65 32.96
C SER A 51 -22.93 42.83 31.68
N SER A 52 -23.58 41.72 31.31
CA SER A 52 -24.63 40.83 31.87
C SER A 52 -24.82 39.66 30.87
N ALA A 53 -25.08 38.44 31.32
CA ALA A 53 -25.54 37.31 30.47
C ALA A 53 -26.99 37.56 29.96
N PRO A 54 -27.48 36.94 28.85
CA PRO A 54 -28.01 35.56 28.94
C PRO A 54 -28.00 34.68 27.65
N SER A 55 -28.11 33.36 27.89
CA SER A 55 -28.86 32.28 27.21
C SER A 55 -29.05 32.14 25.68
N SER A 56 -28.74 30.90 25.23
CA SER A 56 -29.53 29.94 24.42
C SER A 56 -29.79 30.14 22.90
N ASN A 57 -29.40 29.07 22.18
CA ASN A 57 -30.18 28.32 21.18
C ASN A 57 -30.38 28.84 19.72
N ILE A 58 -30.03 27.91 18.81
CA ILE A 58 -30.66 27.55 17.53
C ILE A 58 -30.14 28.18 16.22
N ASN A 59 -29.58 27.27 15.41
CA ASN A 59 -29.52 27.14 13.95
C ASN A 59 -30.36 28.11 13.09
N SER A 60 -29.70 28.80 12.15
CA SER A 60 -29.89 28.73 10.67
C SER A 60 -29.25 29.93 9.96
N PRO A 61 -28.83 29.82 8.68
CA PRO A 61 -27.83 30.71 8.08
C PRO A 61 -28.46 31.97 7.43
N ILE A 62 -27.74 33.10 7.49
CA ILE A 62 -28.07 34.34 6.76
C ILE A 62 -26.84 34.85 6.01
N LEU A 63 -27.02 35.06 4.70
CA LEU A 63 -26.15 35.75 3.74
C LEU A 63 -26.17 37.28 3.96
N PRO A 64 -25.11 38.01 3.54
CA PRO A 64 -24.83 39.39 3.99
C PRO A 64 -25.71 40.49 3.36
N PRO A 65 -25.75 41.71 3.97
CA PRO A 65 -26.83 42.67 3.79
C PRO A 65 -26.62 43.71 2.67
N ASN A 66 -27.75 44.16 2.13
CA ASN A 66 -27.92 45.27 1.20
C ASN A 66 -27.78 46.66 1.87
N GLY A 67 -27.32 47.64 1.09
CA GLY A 67 -27.65 49.07 1.29
C GLY A 67 -28.76 49.50 0.31
N GLY A 68 -29.88 49.99 0.85
CA GLY A 68 -31.04 50.52 0.09
C GLY A 68 -30.83 51.95 -0.45
N PRO A 69 -31.90 52.76 -0.73
CA PRO A 69 -33.30 52.54 -0.33
C PRO A 69 -34.42 52.91 -1.35
N LEU A 70 -35.61 52.33 -1.09
CA LEU A 70 -36.96 52.95 -1.07
C LEU A 70 -37.63 53.48 -2.37
N LEU A 71 -38.66 52.79 -2.88
CA LEU A 71 -40.10 52.99 -2.58
C LEU A 71 -41.04 52.35 -3.63
N SER A 72 -42.24 52.02 -3.16
CA SER A 72 -43.33 51.21 -3.70
C SER A 72 -44.12 51.77 -4.90
N ALA A 73 -44.60 50.90 -5.80
CA ALA A 73 -46.02 50.77 -6.20
C ALA A 73 -46.22 49.67 -7.26
N GLN A 74 -47.25 48.83 -7.07
CA GLN A 74 -47.75 47.85 -8.04
C GLN A 74 -48.64 48.53 -9.10
N PHE A 75 -48.55 48.13 -10.38
CA PHE A 75 -49.67 48.08 -11.32
C PHE A 75 -49.37 47.14 -12.50
N THR A 76 -50.46 46.70 -13.13
CA THR A 76 -50.73 45.58 -14.05
C THR A 76 -50.29 45.75 -15.51
N ASP A 77 -50.03 44.61 -16.17
CA ASP A 77 -50.13 44.21 -17.60
C ASP A 77 -50.05 45.24 -18.74
N LEU A 78 -49.24 44.93 -19.77
CA LEU A 78 -49.60 44.81 -21.22
C LEU A 78 -48.34 44.71 -22.13
N ASN A 79 -48.35 43.72 -23.03
CA ASN A 79 -47.45 43.45 -24.19
C ASN A 79 -47.70 44.49 -25.34
N PRO A 80 -47.07 44.57 -26.55
CA PRO A 80 -46.08 43.71 -27.27
C PRO A 80 -45.06 44.41 -28.25
N ARG A 81 -44.34 43.61 -29.09
CA ARG A 81 -43.74 43.89 -30.44
C ARG A 81 -42.40 44.67 -30.54
N SER A 82 -41.44 44.45 -31.47
CA SER A 82 -41.21 43.51 -32.60
C SER A 82 -39.81 43.74 -33.26
N SER A 83 -39.30 42.72 -33.99
CA SER A 83 -38.07 42.63 -34.84
C SER A 83 -38.15 43.37 -36.20
N PRO A 84 -37.08 43.38 -37.07
CA PRO A 84 -36.99 42.51 -38.30
C PRO A 84 -35.53 42.13 -38.75
N ALA A 85 -35.17 40.96 -39.33
CA ALA A 85 -35.35 40.28 -40.65
C ALA A 85 -34.55 40.89 -41.86
N PRO A 86 -33.95 40.09 -42.81
CA PRO A 86 -34.61 39.35 -43.94
C PRO A 86 -34.07 37.90 -44.20
N SER A 87 -34.79 36.82 -44.64
CA SER A 87 -35.62 36.41 -45.82
C SER A 87 -34.81 35.95 -47.07
N ALA A 88 -35.04 34.86 -47.85
CA ALA A 88 -36.19 33.96 -48.09
C ALA A 88 -35.86 32.66 -48.93
N GLN A 89 -36.67 31.59 -48.72
CA GLN A 89 -37.37 30.59 -49.60
C GLN A 89 -36.64 29.76 -50.71
N GLY A 90 -37.00 28.48 -51.02
CA GLY A 90 -38.14 27.63 -50.61
C GLY A 90 -38.16 26.18 -51.20
N ASP A 91 -39.15 25.41 -50.72
CA ASP A 91 -39.87 24.19 -51.20
C ASP A 91 -39.25 22.77 -51.35
N GLY A 92 -39.99 21.78 -50.78
CA GLY A 92 -39.93 20.33 -51.11
C GLY A 92 -40.05 19.37 -49.92
N ARG A 93 -41.18 18.65 -49.76
CA ARG A 93 -41.68 18.02 -48.51
C ARG A 93 -41.53 16.49 -48.47
N ALA A 94 -41.01 15.90 -47.38
CA ALA A 94 -41.36 14.53 -46.92
C ALA A 94 -41.08 14.24 -45.41
N LYS A 95 -42.17 14.18 -44.64
CA LYS A 95 -42.52 13.36 -43.45
C LYS A 95 -41.48 13.09 -42.33
N ARG A 96 -41.60 13.82 -41.21
CA ARG A 96 -41.15 13.40 -39.87
C ARG A 96 -42.36 13.32 -38.94
N ASN A 97 -42.74 12.11 -38.51
CA ASN A 97 -43.84 11.91 -37.58
C ASN A 97 -43.40 12.11 -36.12
N LYS A 98 -44.27 12.81 -35.38
CA LYS A 98 -44.20 13.20 -33.98
C LYS A 98 -45.16 12.32 -33.16
N ARG A 99 -44.71 11.76 -32.03
CA ARG A 99 -45.46 11.48 -30.78
C ARG A 99 -44.59 10.61 -29.88
N ASP A 100 -44.23 10.93 -28.65
CA ASP A 100 -44.98 11.41 -27.48
C ASP A 100 -45.94 10.36 -26.87
N SER A 101 -45.59 9.98 -25.63
CA SER A 101 -46.32 9.32 -24.53
C SER A 101 -47.02 7.97 -24.76
N ARG A 102 -46.58 6.94 -24.00
CA ARG A 102 -47.49 5.90 -23.48
C ARG A 102 -46.99 5.20 -22.20
N LYS A 103 -47.27 5.83 -21.06
CA LYS A 103 -47.70 5.12 -19.83
C LYS A 103 -49.00 4.38 -20.21
N LYS A 104 -49.16 3.11 -19.80
CA LYS A 104 -50.37 2.23 -19.91
C LYS A 104 -50.29 1.08 -20.93
N ARG A 105 -49.59 0.01 -20.55
CA ARG A 105 -49.97 -1.41 -20.69
C ARG A 105 -48.98 -2.13 -19.77
N GLU A 106 -49.37 -2.53 -18.58
CA GLU A 106 -49.76 -3.91 -18.31
C GLU A 106 -50.74 -3.94 -17.14
N ALA A 107 -51.98 -4.28 -17.43
CA ALA A 107 -52.93 -4.76 -16.44
C ALA A 107 -53.95 -5.67 -17.13
N LYS A 108 -54.00 -6.91 -16.64
CA LYS A 108 -55.08 -7.91 -16.66
C LYS A 108 -54.79 -9.23 -17.38
N GLY A 109 -54.43 -10.21 -16.56
CA GLY A 109 -54.86 -11.61 -16.60
C GLY A 109 -54.85 -12.11 -15.15
N LEU A 110 -55.98 -12.55 -14.62
CA LEU A 110 -56.25 -12.83 -13.19
C LEU A 110 -56.21 -14.35 -12.91
N ASP A 111 -55.57 -14.71 -11.78
CA ASP A 111 -55.71 -15.88 -10.86
C ASP A 111 -55.87 -17.33 -11.35
N THR A 112 -55.02 -18.25 -10.86
CA THR A 112 -55.28 -19.03 -9.62
C THR A 112 -54.04 -19.81 -9.10
N GLU A 113 -53.92 -19.88 -7.77
CA GLU A 113 -53.31 -20.90 -6.88
C GLU A 113 -51.78 -21.13 -6.70
N THR A 114 -51.32 -20.74 -5.49
CA THR A 114 -50.43 -21.42 -4.52
C THR A 114 -49.15 -22.14 -4.97
N ALA A 115 -48.01 -21.43 -4.91
CA ALA A 115 -46.76 -21.84 -4.24
C ALA A 115 -45.69 -20.73 -4.40
N PRO A 116 -44.84 -20.42 -3.40
CA PRO A 116 -43.72 -19.52 -3.61
C PRO A 116 -42.70 -20.18 -4.56
N PRO A 117 -42.19 -19.47 -5.59
CA PRO A 117 -41.19 -20.04 -6.48
C PRO A 117 -39.91 -20.32 -5.69
N PRO A 118 -39.26 -21.49 -5.88
CA PRO A 118 -38.03 -21.81 -5.17
C PRO A 118 -36.98 -20.75 -5.53
N LYS A 119 -36.36 -20.18 -4.50
CA LYS A 119 -35.17 -19.33 -4.65
C LYS A 119 -34.14 -20.13 -5.46
N LYS A 120 -34.04 -19.87 -6.76
CA LYS A 120 -32.88 -20.31 -7.54
C LYS A 120 -31.69 -19.58 -6.94
N ARG A 121 -30.94 -20.27 -6.06
CA ARG A 121 -29.55 -19.93 -5.77
C ARG A 121 -28.91 -19.70 -7.14
N ALA A 122 -28.44 -18.49 -7.40
CA ALA A 122 -27.50 -18.28 -8.48
C ALA A 122 -26.30 -19.15 -8.09
N THR A 123 -26.21 -20.35 -8.67
CA THR A 123 -25.00 -21.16 -8.63
C THR A 123 -23.93 -20.28 -9.27
N ALA A 124 -23.07 -19.71 -8.44
CA ALA A 124 -21.80 -19.14 -8.90
C ALA A 124 -21.16 -20.18 -9.83
N ALA A 125 -20.69 -19.73 -10.99
CA ALA A 125 -19.86 -20.58 -11.83
C ALA A 125 -18.76 -21.20 -10.94
N PRO A 126 -18.48 -22.50 -11.05
CA PRO A 126 -17.42 -23.11 -10.25
C PRO A 126 -16.14 -22.33 -10.52
N SER A 127 -15.55 -21.76 -9.46
CA SER A 127 -14.24 -21.12 -9.58
C SER A 127 -13.27 -22.18 -10.10
N THR A 128 -12.55 -21.86 -11.18
CA THR A 128 -11.47 -22.69 -11.72
C THR A 128 -10.25 -22.68 -10.80
N ALA A 129 -10.25 -21.84 -9.76
CA ALA A 129 -9.12 -21.66 -8.86
C ALA A 129 -8.81 -22.92 -8.07
N LEU A 130 -7.59 -23.41 -8.23
CA LEU A 130 -7.03 -24.50 -7.46
C LEU A 130 -6.60 -23.97 -6.08
N PRO A 131 -6.75 -24.76 -5.01
CA PRO A 131 -6.12 -24.45 -3.73
C PRO A 131 -4.61 -24.32 -3.88
N SER A 132 -3.97 -23.41 -3.14
CA SER A 132 -2.50 -23.23 -3.21
C SER A 132 -1.74 -24.54 -3.02
N SER A 133 -2.23 -25.46 -2.17
CA SER A 133 -1.62 -26.78 -1.94
C SER A 133 -1.58 -27.71 -3.15
N LYS A 134 -2.29 -27.39 -4.24
CA LYS A 134 -2.31 -28.17 -5.49
C LYS A 134 -1.54 -27.47 -6.61
N LEU A 135 -1.03 -26.27 -6.38
CA LEU A 135 -0.26 -25.54 -7.36
C LEU A 135 1.19 -26.02 -7.32
N SER A 136 1.76 -26.26 -8.51
CA SER A 136 3.19 -26.45 -8.72
C SER A 136 3.85 -25.14 -9.14
N ILE A 137 5.17 -25.09 -9.08
CA ILE A 137 5.95 -23.99 -9.66
C ILE A 137 5.68 -23.85 -11.17
N LEU A 138 5.65 -22.61 -11.65
CA LEU A 138 5.69 -22.29 -13.07
C LEU A 138 7.09 -21.82 -13.45
N ARG A 139 7.54 -22.18 -14.66
CA ARG A 139 8.87 -21.80 -15.13
C ARG A 139 8.96 -20.27 -15.24
N PRO A 140 9.92 -19.61 -14.56
CA PRO A 140 10.16 -18.20 -14.78
C PRO A 140 10.47 -17.97 -16.26
N LEU A 141 9.80 -17.01 -16.91
CA LEU A 141 10.12 -16.69 -18.30
C LEU A 141 11.48 -15.97 -18.37
N LEU A 142 12.52 -16.73 -18.72
CA LEU A 142 13.83 -16.18 -18.99
C LEU A 142 13.84 -15.53 -20.39
N LEU A 143 13.89 -14.21 -20.43
CA LEU A 143 14.00 -13.44 -21.67
C LEU A 143 15.39 -13.53 -22.31
N ALA A 144 16.41 -13.76 -21.49
CA ALA A 144 17.79 -13.95 -21.89
C ALA A 144 18.54 -14.73 -20.80
N GLU A 145 19.69 -15.28 -21.16
CA GLU A 145 20.64 -15.83 -20.19
C GLU A 145 21.14 -14.73 -19.25
N PRO A 146 21.37 -15.02 -17.95
CA PRO A 146 21.84 -14.03 -17.00
C PRO A 146 23.17 -13.40 -17.41
N HIS A 147 23.23 -12.08 -17.41
CA HIS A 147 24.46 -11.34 -17.63
C HIS A 147 25.36 -11.41 -16.40
N ALA A 148 26.66 -11.21 -16.59
CA ALA A 148 27.61 -11.16 -15.47
C ALA A 148 27.26 -10.04 -14.46
N SER A 149 26.66 -8.95 -14.93
CA SER A 149 26.17 -7.85 -14.10
C SER A 149 25.04 -8.25 -13.16
N ASP A 150 24.25 -9.25 -13.52
CA ASP A 150 23.04 -9.62 -12.79
C ASP A 150 23.37 -10.34 -11.47
N ARG A 151 24.64 -10.70 -11.26
CA ARG A 151 25.15 -11.28 -10.01
C ARG A 151 25.42 -10.23 -8.94
N TYR A 152 25.47 -8.96 -9.31
CA TYR A 152 25.72 -7.89 -8.34
C TYR A 152 24.45 -7.56 -7.56
N PRO A 153 24.56 -7.30 -6.24
CA PRO A 153 23.41 -6.87 -5.46
C PRO A 153 22.85 -5.55 -5.99
N PRO A 154 21.55 -5.28 -5.79
CA PRO A 154 20.94 -4.02 -6.18
C PRO A 154 21.67 -2.85 -5.51
N GLN A 155 21.82 -1.76 -6.24
CA GLN A 155 22.53 -0.60 -5.73
C GLN A 155 21.72 0.07 -4.60
N PRO A 156 22.37 0.70 -3.60
CA PRO A 156 21.66 1.57 -2.68
C PRO A 156 20.85 2.59 -3.46
N ARG A 157 19.60 2.83 -3.04
CA ARG A 157 18.77 3.86 -3.67
C ARG A 157 19.42 5.22 -3.47
N GLN A 158 19.53 5.98 -4.56
CA GLN A 158 19.91 7.39 -4.46
C GLN A 158 18.75 8.17 -3.83
N LEU A 159 19.08 9.01 -2.86
CA LEU A 159 18.13 9.79 -2.09
C LEU A 159 18.36 11.28 -2.36
N ASN A 160 17.34 11.97 -2.85
CA ASN A 160 17.36 13.43 -3.02
C ASN A 160 16.57 14.08 -1.89
N ARG A 161 17.19 14.99 -1.12
CA ARG A 161 16.51 15.65 0.00
C ARG A 161 15.42 16.58 -0.52
N VAL A 162 14.19 16.37 -0.07
CA VAL A 162 13.00 17.14 -0.47
C VAL A 162 12.60 18.15 0.60
N SER A 163 12.58 17.73 1.87
CA SER A 163 12.12 18.60 2.96
C SER A 163 12.81 18.29 4.28
N ARG A 164 12.75 19.26 5.20
CA ARG A 164 13.15 19.10 6.60
C ARG A 164 11.95 19.37 7.49
N LYS A 165 11.72 18.51 8.48
CA LYS A 165 10.71 18.73 9.54
C LYS A 165 11.42 18.89 10.87
N THR A 166 10.99 19.87 11.64
CA THR A 166 11.54 20.18 12.97
C THR A 166 10.43 20.12 14.00
N SER A 167 10.66 19.35 15.06
CA SER A 167 9.75 19.27 16.20
C SER A 167 10.36 20.00 17.37
N ASP A 168 9.69 21.06 17.82
CA ASP A 168 10.09 21.81 19.01
C ASP A 168 9.86 20.98 20.28
N VAL A 169 8.81 20.15 20.27
CA VAL A 169 8.48 19.21 21.36
C VAL A 169 9.59 18.19 21.57
N LEU A 170 10.13 17.65 20.46
CA LEU A 170 11.19 16.65 20.51
C LEU A 170 12.61 17.26 20.49
N GLY A 171 12.74 18.57 20.24
CA GLY A 171 14.03 19.25 20.10
C GLY A 171 14.91 18.69 18.99
N GLN A 172 14.32 18.08 17.95
CA GLN A 172 15.02 17.35 16.91
C GLN A 172 14.49 17.71 15.51
N SER A 173 15.31 17.47 14.48
CA SER A 173 14.93 17.63 13.07
C SER A 173 15.15 16.33 12.29
N TRP A 174 14.34 16.14 11.26
CA TRP A 174 14.39 15.02 10.33
C TRP A 174 14.47 15.56 8.91
N ASP A 175 15.42 15.03 8.14
CA ASP A 175 15.49 15.25 6.70
C ASP A 175 14.74 14.13 5.98
N PHE A 176 13.91 14.51 5.01
CA PHE A 176 13.12 13.62 4.19
C PHE A 176 13.56 13.70 2.73
N TYR A 177 13.57 12.55 2.08
CA TYR A 177 14.14 12.32 0.77
C TYR A 177 13.13 11.63 -0.13
N GLU A 178 13.11 12.01 -1.40
CA GLU A 178 12.54 11.17 -2.45
C GLU A 178 13.56 10.11 -2.87
N VAL A 179 13.06 8.97 -3.30
CA VAL A 179 13.87 7.90 -3.88
C VAL A 179 13.97 8.16 -5.38
N VAL A 180 15.19 8.35 -5.89
CA VAL A 180 15.42 8.51 -7.33
C VAL A 180 15.06 7.21 -8.03
N ASP A 181 14.34 7.31 -9.15
CA ASP A 181 13.92 6.17 -9.97
C ASP A 181 13.16 5.11 -9.19
N LYS A 182 12.27 5.58 -8.30
CA LYS A 182 11.47 4.74 -7.42
C LYS A 182 10.62 3.73 -8.20
N LEU A 183 10.85 2.46 -7.94
CA LEU A 183 10.05 1.36 -8.47
C LEU A 183 8.81 1.16 -7.59
N THR A 184 7.65 1.64 -8.01
CA THR A 184 6.41 1.58 -7.21
C THR A 184 5.51 0.44 -7.65
N ASN A 185 4.98 -0.33 -6.69
CA ASN A 185 3.93 -1.33 -6.91
C ASN A 185 2.67 -0.63 -7.44
N LYS A 186 2.21 -0.99 -8.64
CA LYS A 186 1.02 -0.40 -9.26
C LYS A 186 0.48 -1.30 -10.37
N ASN A 187 -0.70 -0.98 -10.87
CA ASN A 187 -1.35 -1.67 -11.99
C ASN A 187 -1.51 -3.18 -11.78
N GLY A 188 -1.74 -3.61 -10.54
CA GLY A 188 -1.88 -5.03 -10.20
C GLY A 188 -0.56 -5.81 -10.17
N PHE A 189 0.58 -5.14 -10.26
CA PHE A 189 1.90 -5.76 -10.13
C PHE A 189 2.62 -5.29 -8.87
N ARG A 190 3.44 -6.19 -8.35
CA ARG A 190 4.41 -5.91 -7.30
C ARG A 190 5.81 -6.25 -7.79
N TYR A 191 6.78 -5.52 -7.27
CA TYR A 191 8.18 -5.68 -7.65
C TYR A 191 9.04 -6.02 -6.43
N SER A 192 10.02 -6.88 -6.64
CA SER A 192 11.08 -7.21 -5.68
C SER A 192 12.40 -7.33 -6.42
N TYR A 193 13.52 -7.42 -5.71
CA TYR A 193 14.84 -7.49 -6.33
C TYR A 193 15.32 -8.94 -6.47
N ALA A 194 16.11 -9.19 -7.49
CA ALA A 194 16.75 -10.48 -7.71
C ALA A 194 18.23 -10.33 -8.04
N ILE A 195 18.96 -11.42 -7.89
CA ILE A 195 20.29 -11.59 -8.45
C ILE A 195 20.41 -12.95 -9.11
N ALA A 196 21.23 -13.01 -10.16
CA ALA A 196 21.62 -14.27 -10.77
C ALA A 196 22.50 -15.06 -9.80
N ASP A 197 22.22 -16.34 -9.64
CA ASP A 197 22.96 -17.21 -8.72
C ASP A 197 23.29 -18.54 -9.41
N PRO A 198 24.59 -18.83 -9.69
CA PRO A 198 25.01 -20.09 -10.30
C PRO A 198 24.65 -21.34 -9.50
N GLY A 199 24.35 -21.22 -8.20
CA GLY A 199 23.84 -22.31 -7.38
C GLY A 199 22.40 -22.74 -7.73
N PHE A 200 21.70 -21.96 -8.55
CA PHE A 200 20.32 -22.18 -8.99
C PHE A 200 20.25 -22.43 -10.51
N PRO A 201 20.72 -23.59 -11.02
CA PRO A 201 20.80 -23.84 -12.45
C PRO A 201 19.46 -23.88 -13.18
N HIS A 202 18.33 -24.13 -12.51
CA HIS A 202 17.01 -24.20 -13.16
C HIS A 202 16.24 -22.88 -13.07
N ILE A 203 16.16 -22.25 -11.89
CA ILE A 203 15.45 -20.97 -11.72
C ILE A 203 16.31 -19.73 -12.04
N LYS A 204 17.65 -19.90 -12.14
CA LYS A 204 18.70 -18.92 -12.50
C LYS A 204 18.91 -17.73 -11.57
N TYR A 205 17.83 -17.24 -10.98
CA TYR A 205 17.83 -16.06 -10.12
C TYR A 205 17.19 -16.41 -8.78
N ARG A 206 17.67 -15.74 -7.73
CA ARG A 206 17.07 -15.80 -6.39
C ARG A 206 16.66 -14.41 -5.93
N GLN A 207 15.77 -14.34 -4.96
CA GLN A 207 15.35 -13.08 -4.38
C GLN A 207 16.49 -12.45 -3.56
N THR A 208 16.50 -11.12 -3.52
CA THR A 208 17.36 -10.32 -2.63
C THR A 208 16.59 -9.07 -2.19
N ASP A 209 17.10 -8.39 -1.17
CA ASP A 209 16.59 -7.08 -0.74
C ASP A 209 17.56 -5.95 -1.13
N VAL A 210 17.09 -4.71 -1.01
CA VAL A 210 17.83 -3.47 -1.19
C VAL A 210 18.06 -2.77 0.16
N ARG A 211 19.22 -2.15 0.32
CA ARG A 211 19.56 -1.38 1.52
C ARG A 211 18.55 -0.24 1.77
N PRO A 212 18.27 0.11 3.04
CA PRO A 212 18.79 -0.49 4.29
C PRO A 212 18.23 -1.90 4.61
N TYR A 213 19.08 -2.78 5.16
CA TYR A 213 18.75 -4.18 5.50
C TYR A 213 18.22 -4.34 6.92
N HIS A 214 17.04 -3.79 7.16
CA HIS A 214 16.28 -3.99 8.39
C HIS A 214 14.80 -3.76 8.09
N THR A 215 13.93 -3.95 9.08
CA THR A 215 12.54 -3.53 8.91
C THR A 215 12.45 -2.02 8.77
N ARG A 216 11.80 -1.58 7.69
CA ARG A 216 11.62 -0.18 7.29
C ARG A 216 10.32 -0.02 6.53
N PHE A 217 9.95 1.22 6.20
CA PHE A 217 8.97 1.44 5.16
C PHE A 217 9.50 0.95 3.80
N SER A 218 8.67 0.19 3.08
CA SER A 218 9.00 -0.30 1.74
C SER A 218 8.98 0.86 0.77
N PHE A 219 10.01 0.95 -0.08
CA PHE A 219 10.01 1.94 -1.15
C PHE A 219 8.98 1.53 -2.20
N GLU A 220 8.91 0.24 -2.50
CA GLU A 220 8.06 -0.34 -3.54
C GLU A 220 6.58 -0.26 -3.14
N ASP A 221 6.29 -0.43 -1.85
CA ASP A 221 4.95 -0.46 -1.30
C ASP A 221 4.51 0.88 -0.70
N SER A 222 4.70 1.94 -1.50
CA SER A 222 4.30 3.31 -1.18
C SER A 222 4.18 4.17 -2.45
N PRO A 223 3.33 5.21 -2.50
CA PRO A 223 3.21 6.09 -3.64
C PRO A 223 4.44 6.98 -3.82
N ALA A 224 4.64 7.49 -5.04
CA ALA A 224 5.66 8.48 -5.39
C ALA A 224 5.69 9.70 -4.46
N ALA A 225 4.52 10.11 -3.95
CA ALA A 225 4.35 11.28 -3.08
C ALA A 225 4.83 11.08 -1.63
N ILE A 226 5.21 9.86 -1.24
CA ILE A 226 5.81 9.60 0.07
C ILE A 226 7.32 9.90 0.00
N SER A 227 7.79 10.72 0.94
CA SER A 227 9.22 10.93 1.20
C SER A 227 9.63 10.21 2.48
N PHE A 228 10.89 9.79 2.54
CA PHE A 228 11.44 8.92 3.58
C PHE A 228 12.59 9.61 4.32
N SER A 229 12.81 9.29 5.60
CA SER A 229 14.14 9.49 6.21
C SER A 229 15.21 8.64 5.49
N GLU A 230 16.50 8.95 5.68
CA GLU A 230 17.61 8.17 5.10
C GLU A 230 17.52 6.66 5.37
N ASN A 231 17.17 6.26 6.61
CA ASN A 231 17.01 4.85 6.99
C ASN A 231 15.61 4.28 6.69
N ALA A 232 14.75 5.06 6.02
CA ALA A 232 13.37 4.70 5.69
C ALA A 232 12.51 4.25 6.90
N THR A 233 12.81 4.73 8.10
CA THR A 233 12.01 4.49 9.32
C THR A 233 11.02 5.61 9.59
N ALA A 234 11.12 6.76 8.92
CA ALA A 234 10.15 7.84 8.98
C ALA A 234 9.60 8.19 7.59
N VAL A 235 8.33 8.59 7.54
CA VAL A 235 7.63 8.98 6.30
C VAL A 235 6.86 10.29 6.48
N THR A 236 6.75 11.05 5.39
CA THR A 236 5.94 12.27 5.27
C THR A 236 5.37 12.39 3.86
N THR A 237 4.38 13.27 3.68
CA THR A 237 3.95 13.76 2.36
C THR A 237 3.60 15.25 2.44
N SER A 238 3.54 15.96 1.31
CA SER A 238 3.25 17.39 1.27
C SER A 238 1.76 17.70 1.37
N ASP A 239 0.94 17.00 0.58
CA ASP A 239 -0.45 17.43 0.31
C ASP A 239 -1.46 16.32 0.63
N ALA A 240 -1.76 15.45 -0.34
CA ALA A 240 -2.84 14.48 -0.23
C ALA A 240 -2.55 13.36 0.77
N TRP A 241 -3.59 12.59 1.12
CA TRP A 241 -3.40 11.39 1.93
C TRP A 241 -2.64 10.36 1.13
N HIS A 242 -1.53 9.89 1.67
CA HIS A 242 -0.82 8.73 1.13
C HIS A 242 -0.42 7.83 2.28
N THR A 243 -0.36 6.53 2.01
CA THR A 243 0.03 5.49 2.96
C THR A 243 1.32 4.83 2.51
N ALA A 244 2.21 4.58 3.46
CA ALA A 244 3.36 3.71 3.28
C ALA A 244 3.22 2.48 4.17
N ARG A 245 3.52 1.28 3.63
CA ARG A 245 3.58 0.03 4.38
C ARG A 245 5.03 -0.35 4.67
N ALA A 246 5.26 -1.08 5.77
CA ALA A 246 6.57 -1.67 6.06
C ALA A 246 6.93 -2.75 5.03
N ASN A 247 8.20 -3.12 4.95
CA ASN A 247 8.69 -4.21 4.08
C ASN A 247 8.45 -5.63 4.62
N VAL A 248 7.83 -5.75 5.81
CA VAL A 248 7.53 -7.03 6.47
C VAL A 248 6.09 -7.05 6.97
N CYS A 249 5.48 -8.23 7.04
CA CYS A 249 4.14 -8.43 7.58
C CYS A 249 4.08 -9.46 8.71
N ALA A 250 3.07 -9.30 9.56
CA ALA A 250 2.62 -10.32 10.50
C ALA A 250 1.66 -11.29 9.80
N ARG A 251 1.90 -12.59 9.98
CA ARG A 251 1.09 -13.68 9.39
C ARG A 251 0.44 -14.59 10.45
N GLU A 252 1.06 -14.74 11.61
CA GLU A 252 0.53 -15.44 12.78
C GLU A 252 1.25 -14.94 14.03
N GLY A 253 0.77 -15.29 15.22
CA GLY A 253 1.42 -14.92 16.48
C GLY A 253 1.22 -13.45 16.85
N THR A 254 2.05 -12.95 17.76
CA THR A 254 1.90 -11.61 18.35
C THR A 254 3.12 -10.72 18.09
N TYR A 255 2.88 -9.57 17.45
CA TYR A 255 3.93 -8.63 17.06
C TYR A 255 3.65 -7.19 17.49
N TYR A 256 4.73 -6.43 17.74
CA TYR A 256 4.68 -5.05 18.20
C TYR A 256 5.57 -4.11 17.39
N TYR A 257 5.11 -2.87 17.18
CA TYR A 257 5.93 -1.74 16.74
C TYR A 257 5.47 -0.44 17.39
N GLU A 258 6.31 0.59 17.37
CA GLU A 258 5.97 1.94 17.84
C GLU A 258 6.03 2.96 16.71
N ALA A 259 5.15 3.94 16.78
CA ALA A 259 5.09 5.07 15.86
C ALA A 259 5.08 6.38 16.66
N ARG A 260 6.10 7.21 16.47
CA ARG A 260 6.21 8.54 17.06
C ARG A 260 5.79 9.61 16.06
N VAL A 261 4.88 10.50 16.46
CA VAL A 261 4.48 11.62 15.61
C VAL A 261 5.57 12.70 15.61
N ILE A 262 6.20 12.90 14.45
CA ILE A 262 7.22 13.94 14.25
C ILE A 262 6.57 15.30 13.96
N SER A 263 5.51 15.29 13.15
CA SER A 263 4.79 16.48 12.71
C SER A 263 3.31 16.16 12.66
N GLY A 264 2.52 16.90 13.42
CA GLY A 264 1.07 16.72 13.48
C GLY A 264 0.40 17.79 14.34
N ILE A 265 -0.69 17.41 15.02
CA ILE A 265 -1.40 18.29 15.94
C ILE A 265 -0.49 18.67 17.10
N VAL A 266 -0.43 19.96 17.42
CA VAL A 266 0.33 20.47 18.58
C VAL A 266 -0.66 20.88 19.65
N ASN A 267 -0.43 20.42 20.88
CA ASN A 267 -1.16 20.90 22.06
C ASN A 267 -0.63 22.28 22.46
N ASP A 268 -1.13 23.33 21.79
CA ASP A 268 -0.84 24.72 22.16
C ASP A 268 -1.99 25.28 23.03
N PRO A 269 -1.78 25.48 24.34
CA PRO A 269 -2.78 26.08 25.22
C PRO A 269 -3.07 27.56 24.91
N GLN A 270 -2.30 28.22 24.04
CA GLN A 270 -2.51 29.61 23.60
C GLN A 270 -3.11 29.72 22.18
N ALA A 271 -3.33 28.61 21.46
CA ALA A 271 -3.93 28.65 20.14
C ALA A 271 -5.41 29.08 20.22
N PRO A 272 -5.86 30.04 19.39
CA PRO A 272 -7.25 30.49 19.43
C PRO A 272 -8.20 29.34 19.07
N GLN A 273 -9.10 29.00 20.01
CA GLN A 273 -10.09 27.91 19.86
C GLN A 273 -11.14 28.16 18.76
N ASN A 274 -11.16 29.35 18.15
CA ASN A 274 -12.12 29.74 17.12
C ASN A 274 -11.40 30.14 15.84
N GLY A 275 -11.35 29.22 14.89
CA GLY A 275 -10.91 29.49 13.53
C GLY A 275 -10.44 28.23 12.85
N ARG A 276 -11.08 27.90 11.73
CA ARG A 276 -10.58 26.93 10.75
C ARG A 276 -9.15 27.35 10.43
N SER A 277 -8.16 26.72 11.06
CA SER A 277 -6.75 26.98 10.79
C SER A 277 -6.54 26.65 9.31
N THR A 278 -6.37 27.69 8.51
CA THR A 278 -5.93 27.57 7.14
C THR A 278 -4.52 26.99 7.21
N THR A 279 -4.42 25.67 6.99
CA THR A 279 -3.18 24.92 6.76
C THR A 279 -2.06 25.22 7.75
N SER A 280 -2.13 24.63 8.94
CA SER A 280 -0.90 24.38 9.70
C SER A 280 0.01 23.48 8.84
N PRO A 281 1.28 23.83 8.57
CA PRO A 281 2.21 23.02 7.76
C PRO A 281 2.61 21.68 8.42
N ARG A 282 1.98 21.36 9.56
CA ARG A 282 2.24 20.16 10.35
C ARG A 282 1.37 18.97 9.97
N GLY A 283 0.27 19.18 9.25
CA GLY A 283 -0.54 18.12 8.66
C GLY A 283 -1.21 17.15 9.64
N HIS A 284 -1.62 15.99 9.12
CA HIS A 284 -2.31 14.94 9.86
C HIS A 284 -1.72 13.56 9.61
N VAL A 285 -1.91 12.65 10.57
CA VAL A 285 -1.40 11.28 10.48
C VAL A 285 -2.45 10.24 10.88
N ARG A 286 -2.32 9.04 10.30
CA ARG A 286 -2.99 7.81 10.79
C ARG A 286 -1.99 6.68 10.91
N ILE A 287 -2.13 5.88 11.96
CA ILE A 287 -1.21 4.79 12.31
C ILE A 287 -2.02 3.51 12.42
N GLY A 288 -1.54 2.41 11.84
CA GLY A 288 -2.35 1.20 11.78
C GLY A 288 -1.66 -0.02 11.17
N PHE A 289 -2.46 -1.05 10.90
CA PHE A 289 -2.07 -2.17 10.07
C PHE A 289 -2.92 -2.19 8.79
N ALA A 290 -2.32 -2.58 7.67
CA ALA A 290 -3.02 -2.75 6.40
C ALA A 290 -2.56 -4.03 5.68
N ARG A 291 -3.47 -4.67 4.98
CA ARG A 291 -3.13 -5.72 4.00
C ARG A 291 -2.71 -5.10 2.67
N ARG A 292 -2.18 -5.93 1.76
CA ARG A 292 -1.72 -5.48 0.43
C ARG A 292 -2.83 -4.99 -0.49
N GLU A 293 -4.07 -5.44 -0.30
CA GLU A 293 -5.21 -4.96 -1.09
C GLU A 293 -5.59 -3.51 -0.78
N ALA A 294 -5.16 -2.99 0.38
CA ALA A 294 -5.45 -1.61 0.77
C ALA A 294 -4.79 -0.65 -0.22
N ASP A 295 -5.56 0.34 -0.66
CA ASP A 295 -5.07 1.38 -1.56
C ASP A 295 -4.11 2.32 -0.79
N LEU A 296 -3.02 2.68 -1.46
CA LEU A 296 -1.94 3.46 -0.89
C LEU A 296 -2.09 4.97 -1.16
N ASP A 297 -2.95 5.39 -2.11
CA ASP A 297 -3.26 6.80 -2.40
C ASP A 297 -4.38 7.36 -1.51
N VAL A 298 -4.65 6.66 -0.42
CA VAL A 298 -5.68 6.99 0.58
C VAL A 298 -5.15 6.62 1.96
N ASN A 299 -5.84 7.11 2.99
CA ASN A 299 -5.47 6.84 4.37
C ASN A 299 -5.88 5.43 4.83
N VAL A 300 -5.13 4.84 5.76
CA VAL A 300 -5.45 3.57 6.41
C VAL A 300 -6.82 3.66 7.11
N GLY A 301 -7.57 2.56 7.07
CA GLY A 301 -8.93 2.46 7.62
C GLY A 301 -10.05 2.95 6.71
N VAL A 302 -9.74 3.41 5.49
CA VAL A 302 -10.75 3.80 4.50
C VAL A 302 -11.50 2.59 3.95
N ASP A 303 -10.89 1.41 3.89
CA ASP A 303 -11.52 0.18 3.41
C ASP A 303 -11.60 -0.89 4.52
N CYS A 304 -11.95 -2.13 4.15
CA CYS A 304 -11.93 -3.27 5.07
C CYS A 304 -10.51 -3.84 5.30
N TYR A 305 -9.54 -3.47 4.48
CA TYR A 305 -8.20 -4.05 4.44
C TYR A 305 -7.22 -3.33 5.37
N GLY A 306 -7.56 -2.12 5.82
CA GLY A 306 -6.83 -1.37 6.83
C GLY A 306 -7.59 -1.16 8.15
N TYR A 307 -6.84 -1.15 9.25
CA TYR A 307 -7.29 -0.76 10.58
C TYR A 307 -6.32 0.28 11.12
N GLY A 308 -6.81 1.44 11.54
CA GLY A 308 -5.92 2.48 12.06
C GLY A 308 -6.54 3.33 13.15
N ILE A 309 -5.74 4.24 13.69
CA ILE A 309 -6.14 5.31 14.59
C ILE A 309 -5.73 6.64 13.97
N ARG A 310 -6.60 7.64 14.02
CA ARG A 310 -6.31 9.00 13.55
C ARG A 310 -5.90 9.90 14.71
N ASP A 311 -5.08 10.88 14.38
CA ASP A 311 -4.56 11.88 15.32
C ASP A 311 -5.66 12.70 16.00
N VAL A 312 -6.62 13.20 15.23
CA VAL A 312 -7.74 13.99 15.74
C VAL A 312 -8.64 13.10 16.61
N ASN A 313 -8.80 13.48 17.88
CA ASN A 313 -9.66 12.83 18.89
C ASN A 313 -9.33 11.37 19.23
N GLY A 314 -8.20 10.83 18.72
CA GLY A 314 -7.82 9.43 18.97
C GLY A 314 -8.89 8.44 18.55
N GLU A 315 -9.59 8.71 17.45
CA GLU A 315 -10.64 7.85 16.90
C GLU A 315 -10.02 6.68 16.15
N VAL A 316 -10.57 5.49 16.35
CA VAL A 316 -10.19 4.31 15.57
C VAL A 316 -10.98 4.28 14.27
N VAL A 317 -10.36 3.80 13.20
CA VAL A 317 -10.90 3.86 11.85
C VAL A 317 -10.76 2.52 11.12
N ASN A 318 -11.89 2.02 10.63
CA ASN A 318 -11.99 0.89 9.72
C ASN A 318 -13.27 1.06 8.88
N ARG A 319 -13.25 0.71 7.59
CA ARG A 319 -14.41 0.83 6.68
C ARG A 319 -14.98 2.25 6.61
N MET A 320 -14.11 3.26 6.53
CA MET A 320 -14.49 4.69 6.53
C MET A 320 -15.18 5.19 7.80
N ARG A 321 -15.33 4.36 8.84
CA ARG A 321 -16.02 4.72 10.08
C ARG A 321 -15.02 5.10 11.13
N CYS A 322 -15.19 6.29 11.70
CA CYS A 322 -14.45 6.75 12.86
C CYS A 322 -15.28 6.43 14.11
N GLU A 323 -14.69 5.78 15.09
CA GLU A 323 -15.31 5.47 16.37
C GLU A 323 -14.47 6.08 17.49
N PHE A 324 -15.13 6.74 18.44
CA PHE A 324 -14.46 7.28 19.62
C PHE A 324 -13.84 6.13 20.41
N PHE A 325 -12.54 6.25 20.68
CA PHE A 325 -11.78 5.23 21.38
C PHE A 325 -10.99 5.84 22.55
N PHE A 326 -10.22 6.89 22.28
CA PHE A 326 -9.59 7.62 23.36
C PHE A 326 -10.61 8.38 24.22
N PRO A 327 -10.29 8.64 25.50
CA PRO A 327 -11.12 9.47 26.36
C PRO A 327 -11.41 10.83 25.72
N LYS A 328 -12.57 11.41 26.03
CA LYS A 328 -12.96 12.71 25.48
C LYS A 328 -11.91 13.78 25.77
N GLY A 329 -11.45 14.44 24.71
CA GLY A 329 -10.42 15.49 24.79
C GLY A 329 -8.99 14.99 24.63
N GLU A 330 -8.79 13.67 24.56
CA GLU A 330 -7.50 13.06 24.27
C GLU A 330 -7.33 12.91 22.74
N ALA A 331 -6.17 13.31 22.23
CA ALA A 331 -5.79 13.22 20.82
C ALA A 331 -4.38 12.63 20.71
N ILE A 332 -3.91 12.34 19.50
CA ILE A 332 -2.50 12.04 19.25
C ILE A 332 -1.84 13.32 18.78
N ASN A 333 -0.88 13.81 19.57
CA ASN A 333 -0.16 15.03 19.29
C ASN A 333 1.27 14.72 18.85
N GLU A 334 1.92 15.74 18.33
CA GLU A 334 3.35 15.71 18.11
C GLU A 334 4.13 15.34 19.36
N GLY A 335 5.10 14.44 19.18
CA GLY A 335 5.89 13.85 20.26
C GLY A 335 5.27 12.62 20.91
N ASP A 336 3.97 12.38 20.76
CA ASP A 336 3.34 11.16 21.27
C ASP A 336 3.87 9.91 20.52
N VAL A 337 4.00 8.82 21.27
CA VAL A 337 4.38 7.49 20.79
C VAL A 337 3.17 6.58 20.87
N ILE A 338 2.79 5.99 19.74
CA ILE A 338 1.70 5.03 19.62
C ILE A 338 2.29 3.63 19.46
N GLY A 339 2.07 2.78 20.46
CA GLY A 339 2.41 1.37 20.40
C GLY A 339 1.28 0.57 19.75
N MET A 340 1.64 -0.30 18.82
CA MET A 340 0.71 -1.08 18.01
C MET A 340 1.02 -2.56 18.16
N LEU A 341 0.15 -3.29 18.85
CA LEU A 341 0.27 -4.72 19.13
C LEU A 341 -0.78 -5.49 18.33
N ILE A 342 -0.36 -6.35 17.40
CA ILE A 342 -1.25 -7.23 16.65
C ILE A 342 -1.09 -8.67 17.12
N THR A 343 -2.20 -9.36 17.34
CA THR A 343 -2.24 -10.80 17.64
C THR A 343 -3.04 -11.50 16.56
N LEU A 344 -2.49 -12.58 16.01
CA LEU A 344 -3.07 -13.39 14.94
C LEU A 344 -3.04 -14.87 15.34
N PRO A 345 -4.06 -15.66 14.95
CA PRO A 345 -4.06 -17.09 15.20
C PRO A 345 -2.95 -17.81 14.41
N PRO A 346 -2.57 -19.03 14.81
CA PRO A 346 -1.67 -19.87 14.01
C PRO A 346 -2.19 -20.10 12.58
N LEU A 347 -1.27 -20.19 11.62
CA LEU A 347 -1.59 -20.42 10.21
C LEU A 347 -2.42 -21.69 9.98
N SER A 348 -2.26 -22.72 10.81
CA SER A 348 -3.04 -23.95 10.73
C SER A 348 -4.53 -23.74 11.05
N LEU A 349 -4.86 -22.86 12.00
CA LEU A 349 -6.24 -22.45 12.28
C LEU A 349 -6.78 -21.53 11.18
N HIS A 350 -5.96 -20.56 10.75
CA HIS A 350 -6.30 -19.66 9.65
C HIS A 350 -6.68 -20.46 8.39
N LYS A 351 -5.89 -21.48 8.03
CA LYS A 351 -6.16 -22.36 6.88
C LYS A 351 -7.53 -23.03 6.97
N LYS A 352 -7.91 -23.59 8.12
CA LYS A 352 -9.25 -24.17 8.34
C LYS A 352 -10.36 -23.14 8.09
N ILE A 353 -10.16 -21.89 8.52
CA ILE A 353 -11.13 -20.80 8.36
C ILE A 353 -11.30 -20.47 6.87
N VAL A 354 -10.24 -20.28 6.11
CA VAL A 354 -10.33 -19.90 4.68
C VAL A 354 -10.79 -21.06 3.79
N GLU A 355 -10.60 -22.30 4.22
CA GLU A 355 -11.15 -23.50 3.58
C GLU A 355 -12.63 -23.75 3.96
N GLY A 356 -13.12 -23.14 5.04
CA GLY A 356 -14.49 -23.31 5.52
C GLY A 356 -14.69 -24.62 6.29
N THR A 357 -13.62 -25.19 6.81
CA THR A 357 -13.57 -26.43 7.59
C THR A 357 -13.40 -26.16 9.09
N TYR A 358 -13.38 -24.89 9.49
CA TYR A 358 -13.31 -24.48 10.88
C TYR A 358 -14.55 -24.93 11.67
N ASP A 359 -14.31 -25.64 12.77
CA ASP A 359 -15.32 -26.02 13.76
C ASP A 359 -14.93 -25.41 15.11
N PRO A 360 -15.74 -24.49 15.68
CA PRO A 360 -15.49 -23.93 17.00
C PRO A 360 -15.47 -24.95 18.15
N ALA A 361 -16.03 -26.15 17.96
CA ALA A 361 -16.01 -27.21 18.97
C ALA A 361 -14.71 -28.06 18.93
N ASP A 362 -13.89 -27.92 17.88
CA ASP A 362 -12.64 -28.63 17.73
C ASP A 362 -11.56 -28.03 18.65
N ASN A 363 -11.38 -28.65 19.82
CA ASN A 363 -10.36 -28.28 20.79
C ASN A 363 -8.98 -28.91 20.51
N ASN A 364 -8.81 -29.64 19.40
CA ASN A 364 -7.50 -30.23 19.13
C ASN A 364 -6.50 -29.14 18.71
N PRO A 365 -5.31 -29.08 19.35
CA PRO A 365 -4.24 -28.21 18.89
C PRO A 365 -3.93 -28.58 17.44
N SER A 366 -4.14 -27.63 16.53
CA SER A 366 -3.97 -27.84 15.10
C SER A 366 -2.51 -28.16 14.83
N GLN A 367 -2.24 -29.32 14.23
CA GLN A 367 -0.88 -29.68 13.84
C GLN A 367 -0.31 -28.63 12.88
N PRO A 368 1.01 -28.40 12.90
CA PRO A 368 1.66 -27.52 11.93
C PRO A 368 1.31 -28.00 10.52
N VAL A 369 0.73 -27.12 9.70
CA VAL A 369 0.44 -27.43 8.30
C VAL A 369 1.51 -26.76 7.46
N ALA A 370 2.16 -27.52 6.60
CA ALA A 370 3.08 -26.95 5.62
C ALA A 370 2.31 -25.98 4.70
N THR A 371 2.79 -24.74 4.63
CA THR A 371 2.29 -23.72 3.71
C THR A 371 2.94 -23.95 2.36
N ASN A 372 2.14 -24.05 1.28
CA ASN A 372 2.68 -24.13 -0.08
C ASN A 372 2.85 -22.71 -0.61
N ILE A 373 4.09 -22.21 -0.58
CA ILE A 373 4.46 -20.88 -1.06
C ILE A 373 4.72 -20.97 -2.57
N ILE A 374 3.95 -20.23 -3.35
CA ILE A 374 4.01 -20.23 -4.81
C ILE A 374 4.28 -18.81 -5.30
N ARG A 375 5.47 -18.62 -5.88
CA ARG A 375 5.95 -17.31 -6.34
C ARG A 375 6.10 -17.30 -7.85
N ASP A 376 4.98 -17.08 -8.53
CA ASP A 376 4.93 -16.86 -9.97
C ASP A 376 5.64 -15.54 -10.31
N ARG A 377 6.90 -15.64 -10.72
CA ARG A 377 7.83 -14.52 -10.89
C ARG A 377 8.31 -14.39 -12.32
N ILE A 378 8.37 -13.15 -12.78
CA ILE A 378 8.89 -12.81 -14.10
C ILE A 378 10.15 -11.95 -13.90
N PRO A 379 11.32 -12.42 -14.35
CA PRO A 379 12.56 -11.65 -14.22
C PRO A 379 12.61 -10.53 -15.25
N PHE A 380 13.13 -9.36 -14.88
CA PHE A 380 13.38 -8.26 -15.81
C PHE A 380 14.48 -7.32 -15.31
N HIS A 381 15.15 -6.64 -16.25
CA HIS A 381 16.06 -5.55 -15.95
C HIS A 381 15.29 -4.25 -15.70
N TYR A 382 15.54 -3.63 -14.56
CA TYR A 382 15.11 -2.29 -14.25
C TYR A 382 16.33 -1.39 -14.09
N LYS A 383 16.68 -0.69 -15.18
CA LYS A 383 17.90 0.12 -15.26
C LYS A 383 19.14 -0.73 -14.95
N SER A 384 19.85 -0.42 -13.86
CA SER A 384 21.03 -1.17 -13.42
C SER A 384 20.72 -2.36 -12.51
N ASP A 385 19.49 -2.47 -12.02
CA ASP A 385 19.11 -3.56 -11.12
C ASP A 385 18.35 -4.66 -11.88
N PHE A 386 18.40 -5.85 -11.31
CA PHE A 386 17.58 -6.97 -11.75
C PHE A 386 16.43 -7.18 -10.76
N CYS A 387 15.23 -7.32 -11.28
CA CYS A 387 14.00 -7.33 -10.49
C CYS A 387 13.11 -8.52 -10.86
N TRP A 388 12.25 -8.89 -9.91
CA TRP A 388 11.10 -9.73 -10.12
C TRP A 388 9.84 -8.88 -10.27
N GLN A 389 9.02 -9.21 -11.25
CA GLN A 389 7.63 -8.79 -11.35
C GLN A 389 6.73 -9.95 -10.94
N GLN A 390 5.73 -9.66 -10.11
CA GLN A 390 4.73 -10.64 -9.65
C GLN A 390 3.34 -10.01 -9.67
N SER A 391 2.29 -10.83 -9.76
CA SER A 391 0.93 -10.35 -9.51
C SER A 391 0.79 -9.84 -8.08
N ASN A 392 0.10 -8.72 -7.92
CA ASN A 392 -0.32 -8.18 -6.64
C ASN A 392 -1.75 -8.66 -6.31
N VAL A 393 -2.21 -8.45 -5.08
CA VAL A 393 -3.61 -8.74 -4.67
C VAL A 393 -4.52 -7.54 -4.94
N PHE A 394 -5.83 -7.78 -5.08
CA PHE A 394 -6.82 -6.72 -5.35
C PHE A 394 -8.02 -6.78 -4.42
N SER A 395 -8.70 -5.64 -4.29
CA SER A 395 -9.89 -5.51 -3.46
C SER A 395 -11.10 -6.25 -4.07
N THR A 396 -11.67 -7.17 -3.30
CA THR A 396 -12.84 -7.94 -3.72
C THR A 396 -14.12 -7.10 -3.70
N LYS A 397 -15.09 -7.46 -4.54
CA LYS A 397 -16.40 -6.80 -4.58
C LYS A 397 -17.12 -6.89 -3.22
N HIS A 398 -17.05 -8.04 -2.54
CA HIS A 398 -17.73 -8.25 -1.26
C HIS A 398 -17.26 -7.27 -0.17
N LEU A 399 -15.94 -7.13 0.01
CA LEU A 399 -15.41 -6.22 1.02
C LEU A 399 -15.48 -4.74 0.60
N ARG A 400 -15.42 -4.43 -0.70
CA ARG A 400 -15.72 -3.07 -1.19
C ARG A 400 -17.16 -2.68 -0.88
N ASP A 401 -18.12 -3.51 -1.31
CA ASP A 401 -19.54 -3.27 -1.03
C ASP A 401 -19.79 -3.16 0.48
N TYR A 402 -19.11 -3.97 1.29
CA TYR A 402 -19.25 -3.87 2.75
C TYR A 402 -18.70 -2.56 3.33
N ALA A 403 -17.54 -2.10 2.85
CA ALA A 403 -16.95 -0.84 3.32
C ALA A 403 -17.88 0.36 3.04
N PHE A 404 -18.54 0.39 1.88
CA PHE A 404 -19.43 1.49 1.47
C PHE A 404 -20.88 1.33 1.92
N ASN A 405 -21.30 0.14 2.34
CA ASN A 405 -22.67 -0.07 2.78
C ASN A 405 -22.89 0.59 4.16
N LEU A 406 -23.68 1.66 4.16
CA LEU A 406 -24.07 2.40 5.38
C LEU A 406 -24.99 1.58 6.32
N LYS A 407 -25.58 0.47 5.85
CA LYS A 407 -26.37 -0.42 6.70
C LYS A 407 -25.45 -1.33 7.50
N GLU A 408 -25.80 -1.55 8.76
CA GLU A 408 -25.04 -2.42 9.68
C GLU A 408 -24.96 -3.88 9.21
N THR A 409 -25.95 -4.34 8.44
CA THR A 409 -25.98 -5.71 7.91
C THR A 409 -25.64 -5.73 6.41
N PRO A 410 -24.56 -6.43 6.01
CA PRO A 410 -24.25 -6.66 4.60
C PRO A 410 -25.35 -7.48 3.92
N THR A 411 -25.46 -7.33 2.61
CA THR A 411 -26.28 -8.23 1.77
C THR A 411 -25.85 -9.69 1.91
N PHE A 412 -24.56 -9.93 2.22
CA PHE A 412 -23.92 -11.26 2.28
C PHE A 412 -23.73 -11.78 3.72
N GLY A 413 -24.55 -11.30 4.65
CA GLY A 413 -24.43 -11.60 6.07
C GLY A 413 -23.24 -10.87 6.73
N PRO A 414 -23.22 -10.80 8.07
CA PRO A 414 -22.11 -10.18 8.78
C PRO A 414 -20.81 -10.98 8.56
N PRO A 415 -19.64 -10.31 8.57
CA PRO A 415 -18.37 -11.01 8.66
C PRO A 415 -18.35 -11.92 9.89
N SER A 416 -17.88 -13.15 9.70
CA SER A 416 -17.74 -14.12 10.78
C SER A 416 -16.83 -15.27 10.35
N PRO A 417 -16.25 -16.05 11.28
CA PRO A 417 -15.37 -17.16 10.92
C PRO A 417 -16.06 -18.24 10.07
N LEU A 418 -17.39 -18.32 10.17
CA LEU A 418 -18.25 -19.30 9.52
C LEU A 418 -18.98 -18.75 8.29
N ASN A 419 -18.59 -17.58 7.77
CA ASN A 419 -19.26 -17.00 6.61
C ASN A 419 -19.20 -17.96 5.40
N SER A 420 -20.37 -18.35 4.89
CA SER A 420 -20.51 -19.33 3.80
C SER A 420 -20.60 -18.69 2.41
N GLU A 421 -20.77 -17.36 2.32
CA GLU A 421 -20.97 -16.66 1.05
C GLU A 421 -19.64 -16.46 0.31
N ASP A 422 -18.61 -15.93 0.99
CA ASP A 422 -17.28 -15.73 0.41
C ASP A 422 -16.19 -15.74 1.50
N ALA A 423 -15.04 -16.35 1.21
CA ALA A 423 -13.92 -16.46 2.14
C ALA A 423 -13.35 -15.10 2.59
N THR A 424 -13.49 -14.05 1.78
CA THR A 424 -13.05 -12.68 2.11
C THR A 424 -13.85 -12.08 3.27
N LEU A 425 -15.08 -12.55 3.51
CA LEU A 425 -15.92 -12.12 4.63
C LEU A 425 -15.65 -12.92 5.91
N ARG A 426 -14.71 -13.87 5.89
CA ARG A 426 -14.36 -14.63 7.08
C ARG A 426 -13.44 -13.85 8.00
N THR A 427 -13.65 -13.99 9.30
CA THR A 427 -12.84 -13.35 10.34
C THR A 427 -12.00 -14.39 11.08
N LEU A 428 -10.97 -13.92 11.77
CA LEU A 428 -10.00 -14.72 12.49
C LEU A 428 -10.29 -14.69 14.01
N PRO A 429 -10.84 -15.76 14.59
CA PRO A 429 -11.05 -15.90 16.03
C PRO A 429 -9.79 -15.61 16.83
N GLY A 430 -9.94 -14.81 17.88
CA GLY A 430 -8.83 -14.48 18.79
C GLY A 430 -7.80 -13.52 18.21
N SER A 431 -7.95 -13.08 16.96
CA SER A 431 -7.13 -12.00 16.42
C SER A 431 -7.56 -10.65 16.99
N SER A 432 -6.58 -9.75 17.18
CA SER A 432 -6.86 -8.41 17.70
C SER A 432 -5.75 -7.41 17.40
N ILE A 433 -6.08 -6.12 17.53
CA ILE A 433 -5.11 -5.03 17.57
C ILE A 433 -5.32 -4.24 18.85
N THR A 434 -4.28 -4.15 19.67
CA THR A 434 -4.23 -3.36 20.91
C THR A 434 -3.37 -2.13 20.69
N ILE A 435 -3.86 -0.98 21.15
CA ILE A 435 -3.23 0.32 20.96
C ILE A 435 -2.75 0.84 22.33
N LEU A 436 -1.50 1.30 22.36
CA LEU A 436 -0.88 1.95 23.50
C LEU A 436 -0.54 3.39 23.14
N LYS A 437 -0.63 4.31 24.10
CA LYS A 437 -0.16 5.69 23.98
C LYS A 437 0.88 5.93 25.06
N ASN A 438 2.10 6.28 24.65
CA ASN A 438 3.24 6.55 25.54
C ASN A 438 3.46 5.41 26.56
N GLY A 439 3.31 4.16 26.11
CA GLY A 439 3.42 2.94 26.93
C GLY A 439 2.18 2.56 27.73
N VAL A 440 1.14 3.40 27.77
CA VAL A 440 -0.12 3.10 28.47
C VAL A 440 -1.09 2.42 27.52
N GLN A 441 -1.58 1.23 27.89
CA GLN A 441 -2.60 0.51 27.11
C GLN A 441 -3.93 1.27 27.11
N MET A 442 -4.34 1.72 25.92
CA MET A 442 -5.60 2.44 25.71
C MET A 442 -6.76 1.47 25.48
N GLY A 443 -6.48 0.27 24.96
CA GLY A 443 -7.45 -0.80 24.76
C GLY A 443 -7.26 -1.57 23.45
N THR A 444 -8.19 -2.46 23.17
CA THR A 444 -8.17 -3.38 22.02
C THR A 444 -9.39 -3.13 21.12
N PRO A 445 -9.36 -2.06 20.31
CA PRO A 445 -10.53 -1.62 19.55
C PRO A 445 -10.90 -2.55 18.39
N PHE A 446 -9.92 -3.29 17.85
CA PHE A 446 -10.16 -4.21 16.74
C PHE A 446 -9.98 -5.65 17.22
N LYS A 447 -11.00 -6.46 16.96
CA LYS A 447 -11.04 -7.90 17.24
C LYS A 447 -11.63 -8.60 16.02
N GLU A 448 -11.35 -9.89 15.87
CA GLU A 448 -11.91 -10.70 14.78
C GLU A 448 -11.55 -10.10 13.40
N LEU A 449 -10.25 -9.86 13.17
CA LEU A 449 -9.73 -9.31 11.93
C LEU A 449 -10.08 -10.22 10.72
N TYR A 450 -10.26 -9.65 9.54
CA TYR A 450 -10.49 -10.45 8.31
C TYR A 450 -9.38 -11.45 8.02
N ALA A 451 -9.78 -12.64 7.58
CA ALA A 451 -8.89 -13.63 7.04
C ALA A 451 -8.23 -13.12 5.75
N PHE A 452 -6.94 -13.43 5.57
CA PHE A 452 -6.15 -13.02 4.42
C PHE A 452 -5.51 -14.18 3.65
N LEU A 453 -5.28 -15.37 4.23
CA LEU A 453 -4.79 -16.49 3.43
C LEU A 453 -5.75 -16.81 2.27
N PRO A 454 -5.25 -17.21 1.09
CA PRO A 454 -6.11 -17.62 0.00
C PRO A 454 -7.10 -18.73 0.42
N PRO A 455 -8.35 -18.71 -0.08
CA PRO A 455 -8.91 -17.81 -1.10
C PRO A 455 -9.43 -16.45 -0.58
N ALA A 456 -9.15 -16.05 0.67
CA ALA A 456 -9.63 -14.77 1.21
C ALA A 456 -8.87 -13.56 0.64
N SER A 457 -7.62 -13.74 0.24
CA SER A 457 -6.89 -12.87 -0.68
C SER A 457 -6.68 -13.60 -2.00
N ARG A 458 -6.79 -12.88 -3.12
CA ARG A 458 -6.60 -13.45 -4.45
C ARG A 458 -5.61 -12.60 -5.23
N LEU A 459 -4.64 -13.25 -5.86
CA LEU A 459 -3.73 -12.57 -6.79
C LEU A 459 -4.53 -12.04 -7.98
N ALA A 460 -4.13 -10.88 -8.49
CA ALA A 460 -4.73 -10.27 -9.65
C ALA A 460 -4.50 -11.14 -10.89
N ASN A 461 -5.57 -11.30 -11.68
CA ASN A 461 -5.48 -11.87 -13.01
C ASN A 461 -4.78 -10.85 -13.90
N GLY A 462 -3.45 -10.98 -14.04
CA GLY A 462 -2.57 -9.97 -14.61
C GLY A 462 -2.94 -9.49 -16.02
N THR A 463 -3.70 -10.26 -16.80
CA THR A 463 -4.33 -9.88 -18.07
C THR A 463 -5.43 -10.89 -18.41
N ASN A 464 -6.38 -10.49 -19.25
CA ASN A 464 -7.43 -11.36 -19.80
C ASN A 464 -6.93 -12.54 -20.67
N ASN A 465 -5.69 -13.03 -20.58
CA ASN A 465 -5.21 -14.19 -21.36
C ASN A 465 -4.13 -15.06 -20.69
N LEU A 466 -3.90 -14.98 -19.37
CA LEU A 466 -2.91 -15.84 -18.70
C LEU A 466 -3.46 -17.11 -18.01
N GLY A 467 -4.77 -17.36 -18.02
CA GLY A 467 -5.32 -18.52 -17.29
C GLY A 467 -5.04 -18.48 -15.76
N ILE A 468 -4.69 -17.33 -15.18
CA ILE A 468 -4.45 -17.17 -13.73
C ILE A 468 -5.72 -17.42 -12.89
N GLY A 469 -6.89 -17.56 -13.52
CA GLY A 469 -8.09 -18.03 -12.83
C GLY A 469 -7.87 -19.33 -12.04
N GLU A 470 -6.97 -20.23 -12.46
CA GLU A 470 -6.63 -21.42 -11.66
C GLU A 470 -5.67 -21.14 -10.51
N ARG A 471 -4.87 -20.08 -10.60
CA ARG A 471 -3.75 -19.77 -9.68
C ARG A 471 -4.01 -18.55 -8.79
N GLU A 472 -5.18 -17.93 -8.89
CA GLU A 472 -5.57 -16.76 -8.09
C GLU A 472 -5.44 -17.00 -6.57
N ASN A 473 -5.50 -18.27 -6.14
CA ASN A 473 -5.34 -18.67 -4.74
C ASN A 473 -3.90 -19.06 -4.35
N ALA A 474 -2.89 -18.66 -5.13
CA ALA A 474 -1.50 -18.81 -4.73
C ALA A 474 -1.19 -17.95 -3.49
N ASP A 475 -0.46 -18.53 -2.54
CA ASP A 475 0.13 -17.82 -1.41
C ASP A 475 1.59 -17.56 -1.73
N ASP A 476 1.97 -16.30 -1.91
CA ASP A 476 3.35 -15.91 -2.25
C ASP A 476 4.24 -15.71 -1.02
N GLY A 477 3.76 -16.10 0.16
CA GLY A 477 4.45 -15.95 1.45
C GLY A 477 4.36 -14.54 2.04
N LEU A 478 3.80 -13.58 1.30
CA LEU A 478 3.79 -12.15 1.63
C LEU A 478 2.35 -11.62 1.80
N ILE A 479 1.36 -12.49 2.00
CA ILE A 479 0.01 -12.07 2.42
C ILE A 479 -0.05 -12.04 3.95
N GLY A 480 -0.37 -10.86 4.50
CA GLY A 480 -0.49 -10.63 5.94
C GLY A 480 -0.86 -9.18 6.26
N TYR A 481 -0.71 -8.81 7.53
CA TYR A 481 -0.92 -7.44 8.02
C TYR A 481 0.41 -6.71 8.16
N TYR A 482 0.55 -5.60 7.44
CA TYR A 482 1.74 -4.76 7.44
C TYR A 482 1.53 -3.55 8.35
N PRO A 483 2.52 -3.14 9.17
CA PRO A 483 2.55 -1.81 9.73
C PRO A 483 2.36 -0.76 8.62
N ALA A 484 1.41 0.14 8.83
CA ALA A 484 0.99 1.12 7.84
C ALA A 484 0.84 2.50 8.49
N VAL A 485 1.38 3.51 7.82
CA VAL A 485 1.26 4.90 8.24
C VAL A 485 0.74 5.72 7.09
N SER A 486 -0.27 6.54 7.36
CA SER A 486 -0.78 7.53 6.42
C SER A 486 -0.41 8.93 6.87
N CYS A 487 0.03 9.75 5.94
CA CYS A 487 0.37 11.14 6.16
C CYS A 487 -0.48 12.05 5.26
N TYR A 488 -0.75 13.27 5.70
CA TYR A 488 -1.47 14.30 4.95
C TYR A 488 -0.93 15.69 5.29
N GLY A 489 -0.86 16.59 4.30
CA GLY A 489 -0.63 18.02 4.55
C GLY A 489 0.66 18.35 5.30
N GLY A 490 1.71 17.53 5.17
CA GLY A 490 2.95 17.70 5.93
C GLY A 490 3.05 16.88 7.23
N GLY A 491 2.08 16.02 7.52
CA GLY A 491 2.13 15.07 8.65
C GLY A 491 3.29 14.10 8.50
N ALA A 492 3.96 13.78 9.61
CA ALA A 492 5.13 12.91 9.60
C ALA A 492 5.19 12.01 10.83
N VAL A 493 5.61 10.76 10.61
CA VAL A 493 5.74 9.74 11.65
C VAL A 493 7.07 9.02 11.47
N GLU A 494 7.73 8.72 12.59
CA GLU A 494 8.87 7.81 12.66
C GLU A 494 8.46 6.54 13.39
N CYS A 495 8.85 5.38 12.86
CA CYS A 495 8.57 4.10 13.47
C CYS A 495 9.83 3.45 14.03
N ARG A 496 9.66 2.72 15.13
CA ARG A 496 10.58 1.71 15.61
C ARG A 496 9.92 0.36 15.46
N PHE A 497 10.58 -0.53 14.72
CA PHE A 497 10.11 -1.91 14.54
C PHE A 497 10.79 -2.87 15.52
N GLU A 498 11.87 -2.43 16.17
CA GLU A 498 12.62 -3.17 17.16
C GLU A 498 13.20 -2.23 18.23
N GLY A 499 13.74 -2.82 19.30
CA GLY A 499 14.37 -2.08 20.39
C GLY A 499 15.67 -1.38 19.98
N PRO A 500 16.14 -0.37 20.74
CA PRO A 500 15.55 0.13 21.98
C PRO A 500 14.24 0.88 21.72
N TRP A 501 13.20 0.57 22.49
CA TRP A 501 11.89 1.20 22.36
C TRP A 501 11.87 2.62 22.94
N TRP A 502 10.91 3.44 22.55
CA TRP A 502 10.63 4.69 23.26
C TRP A 502 9.85 4.41 24.55
N ALA A 503 8.84 3.55 24.48
CA ALA A 503 8.08 3.10 25.66
C ALA A 503 8.19 1.58 25.86
N GLY A 504 8.01 0.82 24.79
CA GLY A 504 8.12 -0.64 24.74
C GLY A 504 6.79 -1.37 24.73
N PRO A 505 6.79 -2.65 24.27
CA PRO A 505 5.63 -3.52 24.40
C PRO A 505 5.35 -3.83 25.87
N PRO A 506 4.13 -4.30 26.20
CA PRO A 506 3.91 -4.97 27.47
C PRO A 506 4.83 -6.21 27.58
N GLU A 507 5.28 -6.55 28.79
CA GLU A 507 6.24 -7.66 29.00
C GLU A 507 5.72 -9.02 28.49
N LYS A 508 4.40 -9.22 28.54
CA LYS A 508 3.68 -10.41 28.02
C LYS A 508 2.30 -9.99 27.51
N THR A 509 1.72 -10.80 26.64
CA THR A 509 0.29 -10.67 26.32
C THR A 509 -0.57 -11.02 27.53
N GLU A 510 -1.86 -10.66 27.50
CA GLU A 510 -2.85 -11.10 28.50
C GLU A 510 -2.92 -12.64 28.62
N THR A 511 -2.59 -13.35 27.53
CA THR A 511 -2.55 -14.82 27.45
C THR A 511 -1.19 -15.44 27.80
N GLY A 512 -0.17 -14.62 28.09
CA GLY A 512 1.17 -15.08 28.45
C GLY A 512 2.06 -15.48 27.27
N GLU A 513 1.63 -15.24 26.03
CA GLU A 513 2.42 -15.47 24.82
C GLU A 513 3.55 -14.43 24.67
N PRO A 514 4.68 -14.80 24.04
CA PRO A 514 5.76 -13.86 23.77
C PRO A 514 5.32 -12.80 22.76
N VAL A 515 5.58 -11.54 23.07
CA VAL A 515 5.44 -10.43 22.13
C VAL A 515 6.74 -10.28 21.36
N ARG A 516 6.69 -10.46 20.03
CA ARG A 516 7.85 -10.31 19.16
C ARG A 516 7.93 -8.90 18.60
N ALA A 517 9.14 -8.41 18.34
CA ALA A 517 9.30 -7.16 17.61
C ALA A 517 8.94 -7.35 16.13
N MET A 518 8.26 -6.40 15.49
CA MET A 518 8.05 -6.44 14.04
C MET A 518 9.38 -6.52 13.27
N GLY A 519 10.46 -5.99 13.83
CA GLY A 519 11.82 -6.05 13.31
C GLY A 519 12.33 -7.48 13.09
N GLU A 520 11.92 -8.42 13.94
CA GLU A 520 12.31 -9.83 13.82
C GLU A 520 11.77 -10.47 12.54
N ARG A 521 10.64 -9.99 12.02
CA ARG A 521 10.08 -10.49 10.76
C ARG A 521 11.01 -10.28 9.58
N PHE A 522 11.94 -9.32 9.64
CA PHE A 522 12.90 -9.12 8.55
C PHE A 522 13.73 -10.39 8.32
N ASN A 523 14.34 -10.91 9.37
CA ASN A 523 15.17 -12.12 9.26
C ASN A 523 14.32 -13.36 9.00
N ASP A 524 13.15 -13.48 9.63
CA ASP A 524 12.24 -14.59 9.37
C ASP A 524 11.82 -14.63 7.89
N GLN A 525 11.46 -13.48 7.31
CA GLN A 525 11.04 -13.35 5.91
C GLN A 525 12.20 -13.66 4.95
N ILE A 526 13.42 -13.19 5.23
CA ILE A 526 14.60 -13.55 4.43
C ILE A 526 14.85 -15.06 4.47
N ALA A 527 14.71 -15.70 5.63
CA ALA A 527 14.85 -17.15 5.75
C ALA A 527 13.75 -17.88 4.98
N GLU A 528 12.49 -17.42 5.05
CA GLU A 528 11.36 -17.93 4.27
C GLU A 528 11.62 -17.80 2.75
N ASP A 529 12.10 -16.65 2.29
CA ASP A 529 12.42 -16.39 0.88
C ASP A 529 13.54 -17.30 0.35
N VAL A 530 14.63 -17.45 1.12
CA VAL A 530 15.75 -18.34 0.76
C VAL A 530 15.30 -19.79 0.72
N MET A 531 14.52 -20.23 1.71
CA MET A 531 13.98 -21.58 1.73
C MET A 531 13.03 -21.82 0.56
N ALA A 532 12.19 -20.85 0.22
CA ALA A 532 11.32 -20.92 -0.93
C ALA A 532 12.10 -21.01 -2.25
N ASP A 533 13.20 -20.24 -2.41
CA ASP A 533 14.05 -20.34 -3.61
C ASP A 533 14.69 -21.74 -3.72
N ILE A 534 15.15 -22.33 -2.62
CA ILE A 534 15.71 -23.69 -2.61
C ILE A 534 14.65 -24.74 -2.97
N VAL A 535 13.44 -24.62 -2.42
CA VAL A 535 12.33 -25.53 -2.74
C VAL A 535 11.93 -25.39 -4.21
N ASP A 536 11.82 -24.16 -4.71
CA ASP A 536 11.52 -23.84 -6.11
C ASP A 536 12.54 -24.49 -7.05
N GLU A 537 13.84 -24.42 -6.72
CA GLU A 537 14.92 -25.03 -7.50
C GLU A 537 14.87 -26.56 -7.52
N VAL A 538 14.58 -27.18 -6.36
CA VAL A 538 14.43 -28.63 -6.29
C VAL A 538 13.21 -29.08 -7.11
N GLU A 539 12.08 -28.38 -6.99
CA GLU A 539 10.89 -28.67 -7.78
C GLU A 539 11.17 -28.46 -9.29
N ALA A 540 11.85 -27.38 -9.65
CA ALA A 540 12.29 -27.10 -11.02
C ALA A 540 13.20 -28.19 -11.58
N MET A 541 14.12 -28.74 -10.78
CA MET A 541 14.98 -29.86 -11.17
C MET A 541 14.15 -31.13 -11.50
N PHE A 542 13.15 -31.46 -10.68
CA PHE A 542 12.30 -32.64 -10.95
C PHE A 542 11.31 -32.40 -12.09
N THR A 543 10.87 -31.16 -12.29
CA THR A 543 9.84 -30.82 -13.29
C THR A 543 10.45 -30.55 -14.67
N TRP A 544 11.64 -29.92 -14.72
CA TRP A 544 12.27 -29.44 -15.96
C TRP A 544 13.75 -29.86 -16.11
N GLY A 545 14.34 -30.62 -15.20
CA GLY A 545 15.79 -30.94 -15.22
C GLY A 545 16.30 -31.78 -16.40
N GLY A 546 15.42 -32.21 -17.31
CA GLY A 546 15.78 -32.79 -18.60
C GLY A 546 15.64 -31.83 -19.80
N ILE A 547 15.26 -30.57 -19.55
CA ILE A 547 15.00 -29.54 -20.57
C ILE A 547 16.09 -28.48 -20.44
N ASP A 548 17.11 -28.55 -21.30
CA ASP A 548 18.14 -27.52 -21.37
C ASP A 548 17.55 -26.19 -21.86
N GLY A 549 17.66 -25.15 -21.03
CA GLY A 549 18.19 -23.84 -21.45
C GLY A 549 17.51 -23.00 -22.54
N ASP A 550 16.32 -23.31 -23.05
CA ASP A 550 15.77 -22.43 -24.10
C ASP A 550 15.22 -21.12 -23.53
N VAL A 551 16.03 -20.07 -23.64
CA VAL A 551 15.57 -18.69 -23.82
C VAL A 551 14.47 -18.72 -24.88
N ILE A 552 13.26 -18.29 -24.54
CA ILE A 552 12.14 -18.37 -25.49
C ILE A 552 12.40 -17.37 -26.62
N ASN A 553 12.84 -17.86 -27.78
CA ASN A 553 12.87 -17.07 -29.01
C ASN A 553 11.44 -16.64 -29.35
N ASN A 554 11.25 -15.37 -29.72
CA ASN A 554 9.95 -14.73 -30.02
C ASN A 554 9.06 -15.42 -31.10
N ASN A 555 9.50 -16.55 -31.68
CA ASN A 555 8.85 -17.23 -32.81
C ASN A 555 8.35 -18.65 -32.51
N THR A 556 8.45 -19.16 -31.29
CA THR A 556 7.89 -20.48 -30.95
C THR A 556 6.48 -20.30 -30.38
N GLU A 557 5.46 -20.76 -31.11
CA GLU A 557 4.12 -20.94 -30.55
C GLU A 557 4.23 -21.84 -29.31
N LEU A 558 3.98 -21.23 -28.15
CA LEU A 558 3.95 -21.91 -26.85
C LEU A 558 2.68 -22.76 -26.78
N ASP A 559 2.85 -24.07 -26.68
CA ASP A 559 1.79 -24.97 -26.20
C ASP A 559 1.50 -24.65 -24.72
N GLY A 560 0.72 -23.60 -24.50
CA GLY A 560 -0.35 -23.41 -23.51
C GLY A 560 -0.15 -23.59 -22.00
N ALA A 561 0.84 -24.32 -21.48
CA ALA A 561 0.88 -24.65 -20.05
C ALA A 561 2.30 -24.91 -19.54
N GLY A 562 2.95 -23.91 -18.93
CA GLY A 562 4.21 -24.18 -18.21
C GLY A 562 5.12 -22.99 -17.89
N VAL A 563 4.82 -21.78 -18.36
CA VAL A 563 5.69 -20.60 -18.20
C VAL A 563 4.92 -19.42 -17.61
N VAL A 564 5.52 -18.70 -16.65
CA VAL A 564 4.95 -17.45 -16.10
C VAL A 564 5.18 -16.30 -17.07
N GLY A 565 4.10 -15.67 -17.54
CA GLY A 565 4.15 -14.31 -18.11
C GLY A 565 4.40 -14.22 -19.61
N GLY A 566 3.38 -14.43 -20.44
CA GLY A 566 3.47 -14.13 -21.87
C GLY A 566 3.95 -12.70 -22.17
N ALA A 567 4.47 -12.48 -23.38
CA ALA A 567 5.10 -11.21 -23.80
C ALA A 567 4.25 -9.96 -23.50
N GLU A 568 2.92 -10.06 -23.52
CA GLU A 568 2.01 -8.97 -23.17
C GLU A 568 2.01 -8.60 -21.67
N VAL A 569 2.16 -9.57 -20.77
CA VAL A 569 2.14 -9.36 -19.31
C VAL A 569 3.47 -8.81 -18.83
N LEU A 570 4.55 -9.32 -19.41
CA LEU A 570 5.87 -8.72 -19.34
C LEU A 570 5.84 -7.26 -19.77
N LYS A 571 5.33 -6.98 -20.99
CA LYS A 571 5.21 -5.61 -21.48
C LYS A 571 4.37 -4.74 -20.54
N GLY A 572 3.22 -5.23 -20.08
CA GLY A 572 2.33 -4.48 -19.20
C GLY A 572 2.96 -4.07 -17.87
N GLY A 573 3.59 -5.02 -17.17
CA GLY A 573 4.22 -4.72 -15.89
C GLY A 573 5.57 -3.99 -16.03
N VAL A 574 6.40 -4.34 -17.01
CA VAL A 574 7.66 -3.60 -17.27
C VAL A 574 7.36 -2.17 -17.71
N SER A 575 6.38 -1.95 -18.59
CA SER A 575 5.93 -0.60 -18.94
C SER A 575 5.41 0.14 -17.71
N ALA A 576 4.63 -0.51 -16.84
CA ALA A 576 4.21 0.11 -15.58
C ALA A 576 5.42 0.51 -14.71
N ALA A 577 6.40 -0.38 -14.53
CA ALA A 577 7.63 -0.09 -13.80
C ALA A 577 8.37 1.14 -14.37
N LEU A 578 8.53 1.20 -15.70
CA LEU A 578 9.21 2.30 -16.38
C LEU A 578 8.42 3.61 -16.34
N ASP A 579 7.10 3.57 -16.54
CA ASP A 579 6.22 4.76 -16.45
C ASP A 579 6.21 5.36 -15.05
N SER A 580 6.47 4.53 -14.02
CA SER A 580 6.61 5.02 -12.64
C SER A 580 7.72 6.07 -12.55
N THR A 581 8.77 5.95 -13.36
CA THR A 581 9.88 6.90 -13.38
C THR A 581 9.56 8.19 -14.13
N LEU A 582 8.79 8.12 -15.21
CA LEU A 582 8.52 9.27 -16.08
C LEU A 582 7.53 10.26 -15.45
N ALA A 583 6.61 9.77 -14.60
CA ALA A 583 5.72 10.62 -13.82
C ALA A 583 6.46 11.54 -12.82
N HIS A 584 7.73 11.25 -12.52
CA HIS A 584 8.57 12.08 -11.65
C HIS A 584 9.27 13.25 -12.37
N THR A 585 9.30 13.27 -13.71
CA THR A 585 10.04 14.30 -14.47
C THR A 585 9.20 15.55 -14.79
N LEU A 586 7.89 15.52 -14.56
CA LEU A 586 6.98 16.64 -14.84
C LEU A 586 6.29 17.13 -13.58
N GLY A 587 6.89 18.14 -12.94
CA GLY A 587 6.22 18.93 -11.92
C GLY A 587 5.15 19.83 -12.54
N THR A 588 3.90 19.39 -12.52
CA THR A 588 2.74 20.26 -12.71
C THR A 588 1.61 19.87 -11.77
N ALA A 589 1.15 20.86 -11.01
CA ALA A 589 0.04 20.77 -10.07
C ALA A 589 -1.30 20.55 -10.77
N GLY A 590 -2.13 19.69 -10.16
CA GLY A 590 -3.59 19.79 -10.15
C GLY A 590 -4.36 19.15 -11.31
N ALA A 591 -4.91 17.96 -11.07
CA ALA A 591 -6.34 17.64 -11.22
C ALA A 591 -6.58 16.20 -10.78
N SER A 592 -7.36 16.02 -9.71
CA SER A 592 -7.85 14.72 -9.26
C SER A 592 -8.94 14.24 -10.21
N ASP A 593 -8.64 13.28 -11.09
CA ASP A 593 -9.68 12.52 -11.78
C ASP A 593 -10.07 11.32 -10.91
N SER A 594 -11.19 11.51 -10.22
CA SER A 594 -11.95 10.44 -9.60
C SER A 594 -12.45 9.51 -10.69
N ALA A 595 -12.01 8.25 -10.69
CA ALA A 595 -12.43 7.26 -11.68
C ALA A 595 -13.92 6.91 -11.52
N ALA A 596 -14.76 7.64 -12.26
CA ALA A 596 -16.11 7.23 -12.62
C ALA A 596 -16.09 6.60 -14.02
N ASN A 597 -16.37 5.30 -14.06
CA ASN A 597 -17.11 4.57 -15.09
C ASN A 597 -17.08 5.12 -16.54
N SER A 598 -16.47 4.38 -17.47
CA SER A 598 -16.77 4.51 -18.90
C SER A 598 -17.05 3.14 -19.54
N ASN A 599 -18.34 2.82 -19.63
CA ASN A 599 -18.86 2.07 -20.77
C ASN A 599 -18.82 3.01 -21.98
N ARG A 600 -17.97 2.72 -22.96
CA ARG A 600 -18.20 3.20 -24.33
C ARG A 600 -17.60 2.26 -25.37
N GLU A 601 -18.46 1.95 -26.32
CA GLU A 601 -18.30 1.00 -27.42
C GLU A 601 -17.12 1.35 -28.34
N THR A 602 -16.35 0.32 -28.68
CA THR A 602 -15.36 0.28 -29.77
C THR A 602 -16.04 0.36 -31.14
N PRO A 603 -15.58 1.22 -32.07
CA PRO A 603 -15.91 1.09 -33.48
C PRO A 603 -14.99 0.08 -34.17
N ALA A 604 -15.57 -0.65 -35.11
CA ALA A 604 -14.99 -1.73 -35.88
C ALA A 604 -13.84 -1.30 -36.81
N ALA A 605 -12.93 -2.25 -37.05
CA ALA A 605 -11.88 -2.21 -38.05
C ALA A 605 -12.45 -2.06 -39.47
N GLY A 606 -11.82 -1.18 -40.25
CA GLY A 606 -12.05 -0.99 -41.68
C GLY A 606 -10.79 -1.32 -42.46
N ASP A 607 -11.02 -1.97 -43.59
CA ASP A 607 -10.14 -2.79 -44.40
C ASP A 607 -9.08 -2.04 -45.24
N VAL A 608 -8.17 -2.84 -45.79
CA VAL A 608 -6.95 -2.64 -46.57
C VAL A 608 -7.11 -1.78 -47.85
N GLY A 609 -6.07 -1.02 -48.20
CA GLY A 609 -5.89 -0.39 -49.52
C GLY A 609 -4.43 -0.03 -49.83
N ASN A 610 -3.92 -0.60 -50.92
CA ASN A 610 -2.53 -0.68 -51.40
C ASN A 610 -2.09 0.53 -52.28
N HIS A 611 -0.80 0.52 -52.69
CA HIS A 611 -0.05 1.37 -53.65
C HIS A 611 0.71 2.57 -53.02
N GLY A 612 2.02 2.80 -53.20
CA GLY A 612 3.05 2.32 -54.13
C GLY A 612 3.64 3.50 -54.92
N LEU A 613 4.95 3.80 -54.80
CA LEU A 613 5.81 4.40 -55.84
C LEU A 613 7.28 4.59 -55.36
N GLU A 614 8.19 4.09 -56.20
CA GLU A 614 9.66 4.25 -56.29
C GLU A 614 10.02 5.70 -56.75
N ASP A 615 11.24 6.23 -56.88
CA ASP A 615 12.58 5.71 -57.13
C ASP A 615 13.63 6.87 -57.08
N ALA A 616 14.93 6.50 -57.18
CA ALA A 616 16.06 7.20 -57.86
C ALA A 616 17.28 7.72 -57.04
N MET A 617 18.38 6.94 -57.11
CA MET A 617 19.78 7.21 -57.55
C MET A 617 20.51 8.54 -57.22
N SER A 618 21.85 8.72 -57.22
CA SER A 618 23.14 8.01 -56.99
C SER A 618 24.26 8.98 -57.51
N VAL A 619 25.56 8.74 -57.17
CA VAL A 619 26.82 9.36 -57.69
C VAL A 619 27.24 10.70 -57.04
N GLY A 620 28.48 11.02 -56.64
CA GLY A 620 29.80 10.37 -56.61
C GLY A 620 30.94 11.39 -56.34
N THR A 621 32.06 10.90 -55.78
CA THR A 621 33.49 11.35 -55.91
C THR A 621 34.06 12.66 -55.29
N ALA A 622 35.06 12.43 -54.40
CA ALA A 622 36.46 12.92 -54.37
C ALA A 622 36.84 14.38 -54.00
N GLY A 623 37.88 14.50 -53.15
CA GLY A 623 38.88 15.58 -53.23
C GLY A 623 39.30 16.24 -51.91
N THR A 624 40.39 15.77 -51.30
CA THR A 624 41.23 16.49 -50.30
C THR A 624 42.02 17.64 -50.93
N PRO A 625 42.45 18.66 -50.15
CA PRO A 625 43.59 19.50 -50.52
C PRO A 625 44.80 19.29 -49.58
N ASN A 626 45.99 19.26 -50.19
CA ASN A 626 47.31 19.33 -49.57
C ASN A 626 47.68 20.77 -49.21
N ILE A 627 48.36 20.97 -48.08
CA ILE A 627 49.44 21.96 -47.93
C ILE A 627 50.58 21.29 -47.16
N GLU A 628 51.73 21.26 -47.83
CA GLU A 628 53.08 20.86 -47.43
C GLU A 628 53.89 22.16 -47.67
N VAL A 629 54.88 22.64 -46.90
CA VAL A 629 56.21 22.09 -46.58
C VAL A 629 56.90 23.13 -45.69
N GLN A 630 57.65 22.72 -44.67
CA GLN A 630 59.01 23.26 -44.43
C GLN A 630 59.83 22.27 -43.61
N GLY A 631 60.88 21.72 -44.22
CA GLY A 631 61.87 20.86 -43.59
C GLY A 631 63.26 21.50 -43.69
N ASP A 632 64.15 21.12 -42.76
CA ASP A 632 65.57 20.88 -42.99
C ASP A 632 66.23 20.24 -41.74
N GLY A 633 67.17 19.32 -41.95
CA GLY A 633 67.98 18.72 -40.89
C GLY A 633 68.64 17.36 -41.21
N ASP A 634 69.71 17.41 -42.00
CA ASP A 634 70.55 16.36 -42.61
C ASP A 634 71.13 15.20 -41.78
N VAL A 635 71.45 14.13 -42.53
CA VAL A 635 72.51 13.12 -42.29
C VAL A 635 73.65 13.37 -43.28
N GLU A 636 74.88 13.18 -42.81
CA GLU A 636 76.16 13.46 -43.48
C GLU A 636 76.46 12.59 -44.72
N MET A 637 77.19 13.20 -45.66
CA MET A 637 77.45 12.82 -47.08
C MET A 637 77.98 11.40 -47.37
N THR A 638 77.47 10.78 -48.44
CA THR A 638 78.24 10.41 -49.67
C THR A 638 77.35 9.92 -50.79
#